data_AF-A0A7S4MA73-F1
#
_entry.id   AF-A0A7S4MA73-F1
#
_cell.length_a   1.000
_cell.length_b   1.000
_cell.length_c   1.000
_cell.angle_alpha   90.00
_cell.angle_beta   90.00
_cell.angle_gamma   90.00
#
_symmetry.space_group_name_H-M   'P 1'
#
loop_
_entity.id
_entity.type
_entity.pdbx_description
1 polymer ?
#
loop_
_entity_poly.entity_id
_entity_poly.type
_entity_poly.pdbx_seq_one_letter_code
_entity_poly.pdbx_strand_id
1 'polypeptide(L)'
;LFKAVLIFALVACSYCQSTTCEKAEYLENGVQVRGSIAQAVPSPSCFRNEQDMVFYKYIKEGSDFFPVTITLCGDETNFATSLHVFSDCNQKDIECYDTAIEFCGEQSVLTLYGISPGEEFVIGVARAPPVEDDLFRKDDLGTDFQIKVFESTGFEIEGVVNISEGEALVGESFVRVSELCGYAFKGATVYSYDVLYTGSEVTFSNCADYNYYDMFVYTVEEEEEEINCIDFVVHEDIRKDHEASPCSEITVTGYSEGDTIFVALTPYSFLLEDDTEREQERFLLNECGPIKQTEENETGVTRKDFGCGAILEVREPPVNDQCSNAITLEPNEGDEVGERAVAVVGTLQGATAQRSPCVDVDLSSAQMVYYSYTSSSEGRSAITFLCSESKETMDVELHILSSCELNECVERFESCTSFPTMEVEANTEILLAVTSRGFQEGPFSFEIREIPLLRCNPDGPEYECATSFEIETDHMCDGVQCVTITEEDLYLGYCFDHSNCDCEITRVEGPEDDEAPYVTVGMELTAALAHYPVYSIATNEDGTASDICSFRINVNNKCNIDGPELEVREQPIYVSTRASCSLDGERCGIIPPFFIGSCSDNKNCKCEVYQVDTDFIPGAKLTPGTYQTTIGARNELGFESETAQITIIVN
;
A
#
# COMPACT_ATOMS: atom_id res chain seq x y z
N LEU A 1 -65.83 28.78 39.59
CA LEU A 1 -65.59 30.22 39.36
C LEU A 1 -64.96 30.35 37.98
N PHE A 2 -65.61 31.06 37.04
CA PHE A 2 -65.19 31.54 35.70
C PHE A 2 -64.55 30.51 34.72
N LYS A 3 -65.25 29.92 33.73
CA LYS A 3 -65.70 30.43 32.40
C LYS A 3 -64.56 31.13 31.63
N ALA A 4 -64.19 30.79 30.38
CA ALA A 4 -65.01 30.49 29.19
C ALA A 4 -64.20 29.66 28.14
N VAL A 5 -64.78 28.62 27.53
CA VAL A 5 -65.32 28.58 26.14
C VAL A 5 -64.29 28.96 25.07
N LEU A 6 -63.56 27.97 24.56
CA LEU A 6 -62.83 28.05 23.30
C LEU A 6 -63.86 27.93 22.16
N ILE A 7 -64.16 29.06 21.54
CA ILE A 7 -65.03 29.17 20.37
C ILE A 7 -64.20 28.71 19.16
N PHE A 8 -64.59 27.58 18.56
CA PHE A 8 -64.33 27.31 17.14
C PHE A 8 -65.02 28.42 16.35
N ALA A 9 -64.27 29.45 15.96
CA ALA A 9 -64.72 30.44 15.00
C ALA A 9 -64.57 29.84 13.61
N LEU A 10 -65.49 28.92 13.26
CA LEU A 10 -65.91 28.77 11.87
C LEU A 10 -66.52 30.12 11.47
N VAL A 11 -65.73 30.98 10.83
CA VAL A 11 -66.23 32.16 10.13
C VAL A 11 -67.01 31.62 8.91
N ALA A 12 -68.26 31.24 9.15
CA ALA A 12 -69.24 31.06 8.11
C ALA A 12 -69.66 32.46 7.61
N CYS A 13 -68.80 33.08 6.81
CA CYS A 13 -69.18 34.19 5.94
C CYS A 13 -69.88 33.60 4.70
N SER A 14 -71.06 33.01 4.91
CA SER A 14 -71.91 32.60 3.80
C SER A 14 -72.52 33.86 3.20
N TYR A 15 -72.17 34.17 1.95
CA TYR A 15 -72.51 35.35 1.13
C TYR A 15 -71.47 36.49 1.13
N CYS A 16 -70.29 36.25 0.52
CA CYS A 16 -69.52 37.34 -0.08
C CYS A 16 -70.24 37.85 -1.34
N GLN A 17 -70.90 39.00 -1.20
CA GLN A 17 -71.18 39.87 -2.34
C GLN A 17 -69.84 40.37 -2.87
N SER A 18 -69.71 40.59 -4.19
CA SER A 18 -68.50 41.16 -4.80
C SER A 18 -67.96 42.32 -3.97
N THR A 19 -66.83 42.08 -3.29
CA THR A 19 -66.18 43.11 -2.50
C THR A 19 -65.49 44.05 -3.48
N THR A 20 -65.89 45.33 -3.47
CA THR A 20 -65.10 46.38 -4.11
C THR A 20 -63.66 46.31 -3.58
N CYS A 21 -62.65 46.56 -4.40
CA CYS A 21 -61.23 46.51 -3.98
C CYS A 21 -60.96 47.23 -2.64
N GLU A 22 -61.59 48.38 -2.38
CA GLU A 22 -61.45 49.14 -1.12
C GLU A 22 -61.89 48.37 0.14
N LYS A 23 -62.71 47.33 -0.03
CA LYS A 23 -63.27 46.48 1.03
C LYS A 23 -62.75 45.04 0.97
N ALA A 24 -61.67 44.82 0.24
CA ALA A 24 -60.99 43.53 0.18
C ALA A 24 -60.56 43.06 1.58
N GLU A 25 -60.64 41.76 1.81
CA GLU A 25 -60.18 41.13 3.05
C GLU A 25 -58.65 41.00 3.05
N TYR A 26 -58.02 41.24 4.20
CA TYR A 26 -56.58 41.02 4.34
C TYR A 26 -56.31 39.53 4.55
N LEU A 27 -55.38 39.00 3.76
CA LEU A 27 -54.86 37.65 3.95
C LEU A 27 -53.73 37.69 4.97
N GLU A 28 -53.67 36.66 5.81
CA GLU A 28 -52.57 36.44 6.75
C GLU A 28 -51.55 35.48 6.10
N ASN A 29 -50.26 35.67 6.40
CA ASN A 29 -49.18 34.82 5.89
C ASN A 29 -49.44 33.33 6.23
N GLY A 30 -49.43 32.47 5.22
CA GLY A 30 -49.61 31.02 5.38
C GLY A 30 -51.05 30.58 5.62
N VAL A 31 -52.02 31.49 5.72
CA VAL A 31 -53.43 31.15 5.96
C VAL A 31 -54.16 30.95 4.64
N GLN A 32 -54.82 29.79 4.50
CA GLN A 32 -55.64 29.48 3.33
C GLN A 32 -57.09 29.93 3.58
N VAL A 33 -57.61 30.76 2.67
CA VAL A 33 -58.96 31.32 2.71
C VAL A 33 -59.79 30.79 1.54
N ARG A 34 -61.11 30.62 1.75
CA ARG A 34 -62.05 30.20 0.70
C ARG A 34 -62.76 31.42 0.11
N GLY A 35 -62.75 31.52 -1.21
CA GLY A 35 -63.50 32.52 -1.97
C GLY A 35 -64.56 31.87 -2.87
N SER A 36 -65.51 32.69 -3.34
CA SER A 36 -66.54 32.25 -4.30
C SER A 36 -66.89 33.36 -5.29
N ILE A 37 -67.04 33.04 -6.58
CA ILE A 37 -67.37 33.98 -7.66
C ILE A 37 -68.82 33.74 -8.12
N ALA A 38 -69.72 34.68 -7.83
CA ALA A 38 -71.17 34.47 -7.89
C ALA A 38 -71.81 34.51 -9.28
N GLN A 39 -71.16 35.09 -10.31
CA GLN A 39 -71.63 35.11 -11.70
C GLN A 39 -70.47 35.49 -12.64
N ALA A 40 -70.37 34.81 -13.78
CA ALA A 40 -69.26 34.95 -14.72
C ALA A 40 -69.70 35.60 -16.02
N VAL A 41 -69.17 36.79 -16.33
CA VAL A 41 -68.91 37.19 -17.71
C VAL A 41 -67.41 36.94 -17.95
N PRO A 42 -67.03 36.13 -18.96
CA PRO A 42 -65.63 35.95 -19.29
C PRO A 42 -65.00 37.32 -19.58
N SER A 43 -64.00 37.70 -18.79
CA SER A 43 -63.21 38.90 -19.07
C SER A 43 -62.13 38.50 -20.10
N PRO A 44 -62.09 39.14 -21.27
CA PRO A 44 -60.99 38.91 -22.20
C PRO A 44 -59.71 39.51 -21.61
N SER A 45 -58.71 38.65 -21.35
CA SER A 45 -57.26 38.94 -21.25
C SER A 45 -56.84 40.23 -20.54
N CYS A 46 -56.27 40.22 -19.32
CA CYS A 46 -55.63 41.38 -18.63
C CYS A 46 -56.24 42.81 -18.85
N PHE A 47 -57.53 42.94 -19.19
CA PHE A 47 -58.15 44.21 -19.55
C PHE A 47 -59.33 44.51 -18.61
N ARG A 48 -59.07 45.42 -17.65
CA ARG A 48 -59.93 46.45 -17.04
C ARG A 48 -61.46 46.28 -17.02
N ASN A 49 -61.99 45.09 -16.82
CA ASN A 49 -63.39 44.93 -16.43
C ASN A 49 -63.45 44.33 -15.02
N GLU A 50 -63.55 45.23 -14.05
CA GLU A 50 -63.65 44.99 -12.59
C GLU A 50 -64.83 44.11 -12.17
N GLN A 51 -65.76 43.80 -13.08
CA GLN A 51 -67.13 43.46 -12.69
C GLN A 51 -67.27 42.08 -12.03
N ASP A 52 -66.29 41.18 -12.19
CA ASP A 52 -66.38 39.79 -11.73
C ASP A 52 -65.13 39.28 -10.98
N MET A 53 -64.36 40.17 -10.34
CA MET A 53 -63.22 39.78 -9.48
C MET A 53 -63.59 39.74 -7.99
N VAL A 54 -62.98 38.82 -7.26
CA VAL A 54 -62.93 38.85 -5.79
C VAL A 54 -61.56 39.39 -5.39
N PHE A 55 -61.55 40.45 -4.58
CA PHE A 55 -60.31 41.11 -4.17
C PHE A 55 -59.91 40.73 -2.76
N TYR A 56 -58.62 40.50 -2.59
CA TYR A 56 -57.92 40.36 -1.32
C TYR A 56 -56.79 41.40 -1.23
N LYS A 57 -56.34 41.67 -0.02
CA LYS A 57 -55.16 42.49 0.26
C LYS A 57 -54.13 41.67 0.99
N TYR A 58 -52.87 41.98 0.76
CA TYR A 58 -51.77 41.42 1.54
C TYR A 58 -50.79 42.54 1.85
N ILE A 59 -50.33 42.58 3.09
CA ILE A 59 -49.23 43.44 3.52
C ILE A 59 -48.05 42.51 3.73
N LYS A 60 -46.94 42.77 3.06
CA LYS A 60 -45.73 41.99 3.27
C LYS A 60 -45.21 42.21 4.69
N GLU A 61 -45.04 41.14 5.45
CA GLU A 61 -44.57 41.15 6.83
C GLU A 61 -43.07 40.85 6.92
N GLY A 62 -42.58 39.93 6.08
CA GLY A 62 -41.20 39.46 6.04
C GLY A 62 -40.26 40.38 5.27
N SER A 63 -38.97 40.03 5.30
CA SER A 63 -37.88 40.81 4.70
C SER A 63 -38.11 41.13 3.22
N ASP A 64 -37.57 42.24 2.70
CA ASP A 64 -37.66 42.66 1.29
C ASP A 64 -37.33 41.50 0.33
N PHE A 65 -36.45 40.62 0.77
CA PHE A 65 -35.94 39.47 0.04
C PHE A 65 -36.89 38.27 -0.06
N PHE A 66 -37.82 38.09 0.87
CA PHE A 66 -38.70 36.91 0.83
C PHE A 66 -39.73 37.06 -0.28
N PRO A 67 -39.75 36.16 -1.28
CA PRO A 67 -40.77 36.21 -2.30
C PRO A 67 -42.14 36.00 -1.67
N VAL A 68 -43.15 36.70 -2.18
CA VAL A 68 -44.53 36.45 -1.78
C VAL A 68 -45.15 35.50 -2.78
N THR A 69 -45.43 34.28 -2.35
CA THR A 69 -46.06 33.27 -3.17
C THR A 69 -47.57 33.26 -2.94
N ILE A 70 -48.33 33.39 -4.02
CA ILE A 70 -49.79 33.33 -4.04
C ILE A 70 -50.17 32.05 -4.77
N THR A 71 -50.90 31.16 -4.10
CA THR A 71 -51.44 29.95 -4.73
C THR A 71 -52.95 29.96 -4.68
N LEU A 72 -53.55 29.57 -5.81
CA LEU A 72 -54.98 29.28 -5.93
C LEU A 72 -55.27 27.78 -5.90
N CYS A 73 -54.25 26.94 -5.70
CA CYS A 73 -54.38 25.50 -5.61
C CYS A 73 -54.86 25.09 -4.22
N GLY A 74 -56.06 24.55 -4.15
CA GLY A 74 -56.55 23.86 -2.97
C GLY A 74 -57.61 22.84 -3.36
N ASP A 75 -57.85 21.87 -2.47
CA ASP A 75 -58.79 20.75 -2.69
C ASP A 75 -60.20 21.20 -3.07
N GLU A 76 -60.57 22.45 -2.77
CA GLU A 76 -61.88 23.01 -3.08
C GLU A 76 -61.91 23.98 -4.26
N THR A 77 -60.76 24.29 -4.87
CA THR A 77 -60.72 25.07 -6.12
C THR A 77 -61.27 24.21 -7.25
N ASN A 78 -62.47 24.57 -7.73
CA ASN A 78 -63.24 23.72 -8.64
C ASN A 78 -63.48 24.33 -10.04
N PHE A 79 -62.70 25.34 -10.44
CA PHE A 79 -62.72 25.94 -11.77
C PHE A 79 -61.39 26.60 -12.11
N ALA A 80 -61.16 26.91 -13.39
CA ALA A 80 -59.98 27.66 -13.84
C ALA A 80 -60.04 29.13 -13.38
N THR A 81 -59.07 29.55 -12.59
CA THR A 81 -58.94 30.90 -12.04
C THR A 81 -57.88 31.72 -12.78
N SER A 82 -58.06 33.03 -12.87
CA SER A 82 -57.00 33.99 -13.25
C SER A 82 -56.62 34.83 -12.03
N LEU A 83 -55.32 35.14 -11.92
CA LEU A 83 -54.75 35.85 -10.78
C LEU A 83 -54.17 37.19 -11.25
N HIS A 84 -54.57 38.27 -10.58
CA HIS A 84 -54.16 39.63 -10.88
C HIS A 84 -53.54 40.25 -9.64
N VAL A 85 -52.40 40.93 -9.77
CA VAL A 85 -51.75 41.61 -8.65
C VAL A 85 -51.58 43.10 -8.97
N PHE A 86 -52.16 43.94 -8.13
CA PHE A 86 -52.15 45.39 -8.27
C PHE A 86 -51.40 46.04 -7.10
N SER A 87 -50.69 47.12 -7.37
CA SER A 87 -50.02 47.92 -6.31
C SER A 87 -51.03 48.65 -5.42
N ASP A 88 -52.20 48.97 -5.97
CA ASP A 88 -53.29 49.59 -5.24
C ASP A 88 -54.65 49.34 -5.90
N CYS A 89 -55.72 49.83 -5.27
CA CYS A 89 -57.06 49.78 -5.84
C CYS A 89 -57.28 50.73 -7.03
N ASN A 90 -56.30 51.56 -7.39
CA ASN A 90 -56.33 52.35 -8.62
C ASN A 90 -55.82 51.56 -9.83
N GLN A 91 -55.55 50.25 -9.67
CA GLN A 91 -55.23 49.30 -10.74
C GLN A 91 -54.00 49.73 -11.55
N LYS A 92 -52.98 50.20 -10.85
CA LYS A 92 -51.64 50.20 -11.43
C LYS A 92 -51.09 48.78 -11.28
N ASP A 93 -51.27 47.99 -12.33
CA ASP A 93 -50.83 46.59 -12.40
C ASP A 93 -49.36 46.49 -11.97
N ILE A 94 -49.09 45.64 -10.98
CA ILE A 94 -47.72 45.18 -10.68
C ILE A 94 -47.41 44.07 -11.68
N GLU A 95 -48.25 43.05 -11.71
CA GLU A 95 -48.16 41.92 -12.65
C GLU A 95 -49.57 41.35 -12.94
N CYS A 96 -49.78 40.90 -14.17
CA CYS A 96 -50.99 40.20 -14.58
C CYS A 96 -50.61 38.85 -15.19
N TYR A 97 -51.15 37.75 -14.67
CA TYR A 97 -50.95 36.42 -15.22
C TYR A 97 -52.30 35.86 -15.70
N ASP A 98 -52.45 35.75 -17.01
CA ASP A 98 -53.66 35.25 -17.67
C ASP A 98 -53.31 34.01 -18.50
N THR A 99 -53.29 32.85 -17.85
CA THR A 99 -53.02 31.57 -18.51
C THR A 99 -54.00 30.52 -18.01
N ALA A 100 -54.84 30.03 -18.93
CA ALA A 100 -55.95 29.14 -18.65
C ALA A 100 -55.64 27.70 -19.10
N ILE A 101 -54.49 27.14 -18.69
CA ILE A 101 -54.03 25.88 -19.32
C ILE A 101 -54.16 24.64 -18.42
N GLU A 102 -54.05 24.69 -17.08
CA GLU A 102 -54.29 23.48 -16.25
C GLU A 102 -54.90 23.76 -14.88
N PHE A 103 -55.84 22.90 -14.49
CA PHE A 103 -56.52 22.91 -13.20
C PHE A 103 -55.52 22.53 -12.09
N CYS A 104 -55.14 23.48 -11.24
CA CYS A 104 -54.13 23.28 -10.19
C CYS A 104 -52.76 22.78 -10.69
N GLY A 105 -52.32 23.20 -11.88
CA GLY A 105 -50.94 23.00 -12.36
C GLY A 105 -49.96 24.09 -11.86
N GLU A 106 -48.70 24.04 -12.29
CA GLU A 106 -47.64 25.00 -11.92
C GLU A 106 -48.02 26.48 -12.14
N GLN A 107 -48.95 26.74 -13.07
CA GLN A 107 -49.42 28.07 -13.45
C GLN A 107 -50.45 28.70 -12.49
N SER A 108 -50.88 27.98 -11.45
CA SER A 108 -51.78 28.48 -10.39
C SER A 108 -51.03 29.04 -9.17
N VAL A 109 -49.72 29.23 -9.31
CA VAL A 109 -48.81 29.77 -8.31
C VAL A 109 -48.10 30.98 -8.91
N LEU A 110 -48.26 32.15 -8.30
CA LEU A 110 -47.54 33.37 -8.67
C LEU A 110 -46.56 33.70 -7.55
N THR A 111 -45.31 33.98 -7.89
CA THR A 111 -44.28 34.38 -6.94
C THR A 111 -43.85 35.80 -7.26
N LEU A 112 -44.17 36.72 -6.34
CA LEU A 112 -43.84 38.14 -6.47
C LEU A 112 -42.49 38.39 -5.79
N TYR A 113 -41.60 39.07 -6.52
CA TYR A 113 -40.29 39.51 -6.03
C TYR A 113 -40.27 41.04 -5.88
N GLY A 114 -39.35 41.56 -5.05
CA GLY A 114 -39.12 43.01 -4.94
C GLY A 114 -40.22 43.81 -4.22
N ILE A 115 -41.11 43.15 -3.47
CA ILE A 115 -42.08 43.83 -2.61
C ILE A 115 -41.39 44.15 -1.29
N SER A 116 -41.51 45.37 -0.77
CA SER A 116 -40.89 45.74 0.50
C SER A 116 -41.74 45.36 1.72
N PRO A 117 -41.17 44.92 2.88
CA PRO A 117 -41.84 44.86 4.16
C PRO A 117 -42.66 46.11 4.46
N GLY A 118 -43.92 45.89 4.82
CA GLY A 118 -44.92 46.92 5.04
C GLY A 118 -45.60 47.43 3.77
N GLU A 119 -45.17 47.03 2.58
CA GLU A 119 -45.85 47.34 1.32
C GLU A 119 -47.14 46.51 1.20
N GLU A 120 -48.22 47.19 0.83
CA GLU A 120 -49.53 46.58 0.59
C GLU A 120 -49.74 46.40 -0.91
N PHE A 121 -50.24 45.23 -1.30
CA PHE A 121 -50.74 45.00 -2.65
C PHE A 121 -52.10 44.29 -2.63
N VAL A 122 -52.78 44.36 -3.75
CA VAL A 122 -54.12 43.83 -3.96
C VAL A 122 -54.06 42.62 -4.87
N ILE A 123 -54.73 41.55 -4.49
CA ILE A 123 -54.86 40.33 -5.27
C ILE A 123 -56.29 40.22 -5.79
N GLY A 124 -56.46 40.27 -7.11
CA GLY A 124 -57.73 40.00 -7.78
C GLY A 124 -57.79 38.56 -8.27
N VAL A 125 -58.80 37.81 -7.85
CA VAL A 125 -59.10 36.47 -8.39
C VAL A 125 -60.32 36.56 -9.29
N ALA A 126 -60.17 36.14 -10.54
CA ALA A 126 -61.24 36.06 -11.52
C ALA A 126 -61.36 34.62 -12.04
N ARG A 127 -62.42 34.37 -12.81
CA ARG A 127 -62.50 33.17 -13.64
C ARG A 127 -61.67 33.37 -14.90
N ALA A 128 -60.83 32.39 -15.22
CA ALA A 128 -60.00 32.43 -16.42
C ALA A 128 -60.88 32.43 -17.69
N PRO A 129 -60.50 33.16 -18.76
CA PRO A 129 -61.23 33.10 -20.01
C PRO A 129 -61.17 31.68 -20.60
N PRO A 130 -62.24 31.20 -21.27
CA PRO A 130 -62.18 29.92 -21.98
C PRO A 130 -61.11 30.00 -23.06
N VAL A 131 -60.11 29.10 -23.01
CA VAL A 131 -59.17 28.90 -24.12
C VAL A 131 -59.97 28.32 -25.29
N GLU A 132 -59.71 28.82 -26.51
CA GLU A 132 -60.41 28.37 -27.72
C GLU A 132 -60.19 26.88 -28.06
N ASP A 133 -59.26 26.20 -27.39
CA ASP A 133 -59.05 24.76 -27.52
C ASP A 133 -59.94 23.98 -26.53
N ASP A 134 -60.77 23.09 -27.10
CA ASP A 134 -61.89 22.26 -26.57
C ASP A 134 -61.62 21.39 -25.30
N LEU A 135 -60.57 21.65 -24.52
CA LEU A 135 -60.16 20.82 -23.36
C LEU A 135 -60.97 21.07 -22.09
N PHE A 136 -61.62 22.23 -21.93
CA PHE A 136 -62.48 22.49 -20.77
C PHE A 136 -63.95 22.22 -21.11
N ARG A 137 -64.53 21.19 -20.47
CA ARG A 137 -65.95 20.90 -20.60
C ARG A 137 -66.75 22.09 -20.08
N LYS A 138 -67.79 22.45 -20.82
CA LYS A 138 -68.81 23.47 -20.49
C LYS A 138 -69.50 23.30 -19.11
N ASP A 139 -69.18 22.22 -18.41
CA ASP A 139 -69.75 21.81 -17.13
C ASP A 139 -68.85 22.16 -15.92
N ASP A 140 -67.67 22.77 -16.10
CA ASP A 140 -66.84 23.33 -15.00
C ASP A 140 -67.45 24.65 -14.47
N LEU A 141 -68.64 24.52 -13.89
CA LEU A 141 -69.45 25.58 -13.29
C LEU A 141 -69.08 25.83 -11.82
N GLY A 142 -67.92 25.35 -11.39
CA GLY A 142 -67.39 25.63 -10.06
C GLY A 142 -67.36 27.13 -9.76
N THR A 143 -67.80 27.51 -8.57
CA THR A 143 -67.78 28.90 -8.09
C THR A 143 -66.71 29.13 -7.04
N ASP A 144 -66.16 28.07 -6.46
CA ASP A 144 -65.40 28.14 -5.23
C ASP A 144 -63.90 27.95 -5.50
N PHE A 145 -63.09 28.74 -4.84
CA PHE A 145 -61.63 28.67 -4.91
C PHE A 145 -61.02 28.80 -3.52
N GLN A 146 -59.80 28.29 -3.36
CA GLN A 146 -58.98 28.55 -2.20
C GLN A 146 -57.82 29.44 -2.62
N ILE A 147 -57.51 30.44 -1.81
CA ILE A 147 -56.32 31.28 -1.97
C ILE A 147 -55.47 31.14 -0.72
N LYS A 148 -54.16 30.99 -0.90
CA LYS A 148 -53.17 31.06 0.17
C LYS A 148 -52.06 32.00 -0.30
N VAL A 149 -51.72 32.96 0.54
CA VAL A 149 -50.53 33.78 0.36
C VAL A 149 -49.55 33.34 1.42
N PHE A 150 -48.32 33.09 1.02
CA PHE A 150 -47.26 32.83 1.97
C PHE A 150 -45.96 33.48 1.51
N GLU A 151 -45.25 34.04 2.46
CA GLU A 151 -43.87 34.47 2.26
C GLU A 151 -42.98 33.24 2.41
N SER A 152 -42.18 32.97 1.39
CA SER A 152 -41.14 31.94 1.47
C SER A 152 -40.06 32.40 2.45
N THR A 153 -40.24 32.04 3.73
CA THR A 153 -39.24 32.19 4.78
C THR A 153 -38.45 30.88 4.85
N GLY A 154 -37.37 30.77 4.10
CA GLY A 154 -36.46 29.66 4.28
C GLY A 154 -35.88 29.10 3.00
N PHE A 155 -34.63 28.69 3.15
CA PHE A 155 -33.88 27.83 2.26
C PHE A 155 -34.49 26.43 2.33
N GLU A 156 -35.39 26.08 1.40
CA GLU A 156 -35.96 24.74 1.33
C GLU A 156 -35.23 23.97 0.21
N ILE A 157 -34.24 23.16 0.60
CA ILE A 157 -33.53 22.30 -0.37
C ILE A 157 -34.43 21.12 -0.75
N GLU A 158 -35.23 21.27 -1.79
CA GLU A 158 -35.95 20.14 -2.40
C GLU A 158 -35.10 19.48 -3.49
N GLY A 159 -34.58 18.29 -3.21
CA GLY A 159 -33.83 17.48 -4.18
C GLY A 159 -32.33 17.75 -4.16
N VAL A 160 -31.65 17.21 -3.14
CA VAL A 160 -30.17 17.13 -3.09
C VAL A 160 -29.71 15.92 -3.89
N VAL A 161 -28.77 16.11 -4.80
CA VAL A 161 -28.08 15.02 -5.48
C VAL A 161 -26.85 14.65 -4.65
N ASN A 162 -26.91 13.52 -3.94
CA ASN A 162 -25.71 12.98 -3.28
C ASN A 162 -24.70 12.56 -4.35
N ILE A 163 -23.48 13.08 -4.23
CA ILE A 163 -22.38 12.76 -5.14
C ILE A 163 -21.28 12.03 -4.39
N SER A 164 -20.78 10.97 -5.00
CA SER A 164 -19.50 10.35 -4.63
C SER A 164 -18.41 10.92 -5.52
N GLU A 165 -17.16 10.68 -5.16
CA GLU A 165 -16.00 11.05 -5.98
C GLU A 165 -16.17 10.57 -7.44
N GLY A 166 -15.93 11.45 -8.43
CA GLY A 166 -16.20 11.24 -9.85
C GLY A 166 -17.21 12.22 -10.48
N GLU A 167 -17.84 11.81 -11.58
CA GLU A 167 -18.82 12.63 -12.32
C GLU A 167 -20.26 12.34 -11.87
N ALA A 168 -21.02 13.39 -11.57
CA ALA A 168 -22.45 13.31 -11.32
C ALA A 168 -23.26 13.94 -12.47
N LEU A 169 -24.08 13.12 -13.12
CA LEU A 169 -25.05 13.57 -14.12
C LEU A 169 -26.40 13.82 -13.45
N VAL A 170 -26.95 15.02 -13.67
CA VAL A 170 -28.23 15.43 -13.08
C VAL A 170 -29.40 14.73 -13.74
N GLY A 171 -30.29 14.18 -12.90
CA GLY A 171 -31.72 14.07 -13.20
C GLY A 171 -32.44 15.29 -12.64
N GLU A 172 -33.40 15.84 -13.39
CA GLU A 172 -34.16 17.08 -13.11
C GLU A 172 -34.45 17.30 -11.61
N SER A 173 -33.56 18.04 -10.93
CA SER A 173 -33.71 18.41 -9.51
C SER A 173 -33.53 19.92 -9.45
N PHE A 174 -34.62 20.64 -9.21
CA PHE A 174 -34.63 22.10 -9.13
C PHE A 174 -34.83 22.51 -7.69
N VAL A 175 -33.82 23.14 -7.10
CA VAL A 175 -33.93 23.72 -5.76
C VAL A 175 -34.32 25.19 -5.87
N ARG A 176 -35.32 25.59 -5.08
CA ARG A 176 -35.63 27.01 -4.82
C ARG A 176 -34.80 27.49 -3.64
N VAL A 177 -33.65 28.08 -3.93
CA VAL A 177 -32.93 28.87 -2.94
C VAL A 177 -33.18 30.34 -3.25
N SER A 178 -33.60 31.11 -2.24
CA SER A 178 -33.78 32.54 -2.37
C SER A 178 -32.46 33.30 -2.35
N GLU A 179 -31.50 32.87 -1.52
CA GLU A 179 -30.20 33.53 -1.33
C GLU A 179 -29.11 32.52 -0.91
N LEU A 180 -27.91 32.65 -1.50
CA LEU A 180 -26.72 31.89 -1.14
C LEU A 180 -25.51 32.82 -1.33
N CYS A 181 -24.69 32.96 -0.29
CA CYS A 181 -23.46 33.76 -0.34
C CYS A 181 -23.64 35.24 -0.75
N GLY A 182 -24.82 35.82 -0.46
CA GLY A 182 -25.15 37.20 -0.85
C GLY A 182 -25.63 37.36 -2.30
N TYR A 183 -25.86 36.25 -3.01
CA TYR A 183 -26.44 36.23 -4.35
C TYR A 183 -27.84 35.63 -4.31
N ALA A 184 -28.77 36.23 -5.06
CA ALA A 184 -30.03 35.62 -5.40
C ALA A 184 -29.91 34.92 -6.76
N PHE A 185 -30.61 33.81 -6.94
CA PHE A 185 -30.55 33.02 -8.16
C PHE A 185 -31.89 32.38 -8.49
N LYS A 186 -32.06 32.02 -9.76
CA LYS A 186 -33.29 31.46 -10.28
C LYS A 186 -33.10 30.00 -10.66
N GLY A 187 -33.27 29.14 -9.66
CA GLY A 187 -33.08 27.70 -9.78
C GLY A 187 -31.60 27.32 -9.69
N ALA A 188 -31.30 26.37 -8.82
CA ALA A 188 -30.00 25.71 -8.78
C ALA A 188 -30.19 24.20 -8.68
N THR A 189 -29.21 23.47 -9.20
CA THR A 189 -29.01 22.08 -8.82
C THR A 189 -28.08 22.07 -7.62
N VAL A 190 -28.52 21.43 -6.52
CA VAL A 190 -27.69 21.28 -5.32
C VAL A 190 -27.17 19.85 -5.25
N TYR A 191 -25.86 19.74 -5.06
CA TYR A 191 -25.17 18.50 -4.79
C TYR A 191 -24.68 18.49 -3.34
N SER A 192 -24.62 17.32 -2.73
CA SER A 192 -23.94 17.10 -1.45
C SER A 192 -22.82 16.08 -1.61
N TYR A 193 -21.67 16.41 -1.04
CA TYR A 193 -20.49 15.58 -1.02
C TYR A 193 -20.05 15.37 0.42
N ASP A 194 -19.95 14.10 0.83
CA ASP A 194 -19.38 13.75 2.13
C ASP A 194 -17.87 13.57 1.97
N VAL A 195 -17.10 14.38 2.70
CA VAL A 195 -15.63 14.37 2.68
C VAL A 195 -15.13 12.99 3.11
N LEU A 196 -14.31 12.36 2.27
CA LEU A 196 -13.81 11.01 2.45
C LEU A 196 -12.63 10.96 3.42
N TYR A 197 -11.83 12.02 3.48
CA TYR A 197 -10.60 12.04 4.25
C TYR A 197 -10.41 13.36 5.01
N THR A 198 -10.04 13.26 6.28
CA THR A 198 -9.71 14.45 7.08
C THR A 198 -8.47 15.15 6.53
N GLY A 199 -8.59 16.43 6.18
CA GLY A 199 -7.50 17.28 5.72
C GLY A 199 -7.16 17.19 4.23
N SER A 200 -8.00 16.53 3.42
CA SER A 200 -7.89 16.51 1.96
C SER A 200 -8.26 17.88 1.34
N GLU A 201 -7.82 18.08 0.09
CA GLU A 201 -8.22 19.23 -0.73
C GLU A 201 -9.32 18.81 -1.71
N VAL A 202 -10.59 19.10 -1.40
CA VAL A 202 -11.70 18.71 -2.28
C VAL A 202 -11.83 19.73 -3.41
N THR A 203 -11.74 19.27 -4.66
CA THR A 203 -11.92 20.11 -5.84
C THR A 203 -13.23 19.80 -6.55
N PHE A 204 -14.05 20.83 -6.71
CA PHE A 204 -15.31 20.82 -7.44
C PHE A 204 -15.09 21.49 -8.81
N SER A 205 -15.42 20.79 -9.89
CA SER A 205 -15.19 21.24 -11.26
C SER A 205 -16.44 21.06 -12.12
N ASN A 206 -16.85 22.10 -12.86
CA ASN A 206 -17.95 22.02 -13.83
C ASN A 206 -17.48 21.93 -15.29
N CYS A 207 -16.19 21.63 -15.49
CA CYS A 207 -15.53 21.83 -16.77
C CYS A 207 -15.84 20.76 -17.83
N ALA A 208 -16.58 19.71 -17.45
CA ALA A 208 -17.01 18.65 -18.34
C ALA A 208 -18.12 19.08 -19.31
N ASP A 209 -18.91 20.09 -18.94
CA ASP A 209 -20.04 20.57 -19.73
C ASP A 209 -19.75 22.00 -20.20
N TYR A 210 -19.77 22.28 -21.51
CA TYR A 210 -19.41 23.59 -22.10
C TYR A 210 -20.39 24.73 -21.73
N ASN A 211 -21.17 24.57 -20.66
CA ASN A 211 -22.20 25.45 -20.17
C ASN A 211 -21.70 26.24 -18.96
N TYR A 212 -21.95 27.54 -18.97
CA TYR A 212 -21.55 28.44 -17.88
C TYR A 212 -22.56 28.34 -16.73
N TYR A 213 -22.18 27.62 -15.68
CA TYR A 213 -22.91 27.66 -14.40
C TYR A 213 -22.07 28.46 -13.39
N ASP A 214 -22.73 29.35 -12.67
CA ASP A 214 -22.17 29.90 -11.45
C ASP A 214 -22.16 28.78 -10.40
N MET A 215 -21.07 28.71 -9.63
CA MET A 215 -20.83 27.63 -8.68
C MET A 215 -20.65 28.22 -7.29
N PHE A 216 -21.39 27.70 -6.32
CA PHE A 216 -21.33 28.12 -4.93
C PHE A 216 -21.09 26.90 -4.05
N VAL A 217 -20.05 26.95 -3.22
CA VAL A 217 -19.68 25.88 -2.30
C VAL A 217 -19.93 26.36 -0.87
N TYR A 218 -20.70 25.60 -0.10
CA TYR A 218 -21.14 25.99 1.24
C TYR A 218 -21.34 24.77 2.14
N THR A 219 -21.44 25.02 3.44
CA THR A 219 -21.84 24.03 4.45
C THR A 219 -23.12 24.49 5.12
N VAL A 220 -23.84 23.55 5.73
CA VAL A 220 -25.05 23.82 6.51
C VAL A 220 -24.80 23.33 7.93
N GLU A 221 -24.84 24.24 8.90
CA GLU A 221 -24.75 23.85 10.31
C GLU A 221 -26.11 23.33 10.79
N GLU A 222 -26.21 22.01 11.03
CA GLU A 222 -27.47 21.32 11.37
C GLU A 222 -28.19 21.92 12.60
N GLU A 223 -27.45 22.48 13.56
CA GLU A 223 -28.06 23.01 14.80
C GLU A 223 -28.72 24.38 14.61
N GLU A 224 -28.23 25.20 13.69
CA GLU A 224 -28.68 26.59 13.50
C GLU A 224 -29.37 26.83 12.15
N GLU A 225 -29.41 25.81 11.26
CA GLU A 225 -29.84 25.94 9.85
C GLU A 225 -29.12 27.10 9.13
N GLU A 226 -27.91 27.44 9.61
CA GLU A 226 -27.12 28.54 9.07
C GLU A 226 -26.25 28.04 7.92
N ILE A 227 -26.30 28.78 6.81
CA ILE A 227 -25.47 28.52 5.63
C ILE A 227 -24.14 29.23 5.81
N ASN A 228 -23.07 28.46 5.86
CA ASN A 228 -21.72 28.99 5.86
C ASN A 228 -21.10 28.86 4.47
N CYS A 229 -20.98 30.00 3.78
CA CYS A 229 -20.40 30.06 2.45
C CYS A 229 -18.89 29.93 2.48
N ILE A 230 -18.38 28.95 1.71
CA ILE A 230 -16.97 28.62 1.66
C ILE A 230 -16.30 29.41 0.56
N ASP A 231 -16.78 29.25 -0.67
CA ASP A 231 -16.25 29.93 -1.86
C ASP A 231 -17.29 29.91 -3.00
N PHE A 232 -17.12 30.77 -4.00
CA PHE A 232 -17.99 30.81 -5.17
C PHE A 232 -17.32 31.39 -6.40
N VAL A 233 -17.78 30.98 -7.58
CA VAL A 233 -17.39 31.51 -8.88
C VAL A 233 -18.64 31.99 -9.61
N VAL A 234 -18.70 33.28 -9.88
CA VAL A 234 -19.78 33.93 -10.63
C VAL A 234 -19.22 34.51 -11.93
N HIS A 235 -19.80 34.17 -13.06
CA HIS A 235 -19.34 34.62 -14.36
C HIS A 235 -19.98 35.95 -14.75
N GLU A 236 -19.50 37.06 -14.18
CA GLU A 236 -20.07 38.40 -14.43
C GLU A 236 -19.88 38.90 -15.88
N ASP A 237 -18.85 38.42 -16.62
CA ASP A 237 -18.40 39.08 -17.86
C ASP A 237 -18.22 38.20 -19.12
N ILE A 238 -18.45 36.88 -19.07
CA ILE A 238 -18.24 36.00 -20.24
C ILE A 238 -19.28 36.23 -21.36
N ARG A 239 -20.27 37.08 -21.14
CA ARG A 239 -21.29 37.41 -22.15
C ARG A 239 -20.81 38.33 -23.28
N LYS A 240 -19.61 38.93 -23.20
CA LYS A 240 -19.14 39.89 -24.22
C LYS A 240 -18.06 39.39 -25.17
N ASP A 241 -17.14 38.53 -24.73
CA ASP A 241 -16.05 38.04 -25.58
C ASP A 241 -15.81 36.54 -25.33
N HIS A 242 -16.24 35.69 -26.27
CA HIS A 242 -16.21 34.21 -26.25
C HIS A 242 -14.80 33.56 -26.22
N GLU A 243 -13.78 34.20 -25.66
CA GLU A 243 -12.38 33.72 -25.76
C GLU A 243 -11.74 33.24 -24.45
N ALA A 244 -12.42 33.34 -23.29
CA ALA A 244 -11.92 32.80 -22.02
C ALA A 244 -12.52 31.42 -21.69
N SER A 245 -11.67 30.50 -21.20
CA SER A 245 -12.00 29.11 -20.90
C SER A 245 -13.24 28.98 -20.00
N PRO A 246 -14.25 28.16 -20.36
CA PRO A 246 -15.57 28.09 -19.70
C PRO A 246 -15.60 27.25 -18.42
N CYS A 247 -14.47 27.10 -17.74
CA CYS A 247 -14.26 26.12 -16.68
C CYS A 247 -14.21 26.82 -15.32
N SER A 248 -15.09 26.45 -14.39
CA SER A 248 -15.02 26.82 -12.98
C SER A 248 -14.51 25.67 -12.16
N GLU A 249 -13.47 25.93 -11.37
CA GLU A 249 -12.95 25.01 -10.36
C GLU A 249 -12.86 25.75 -9.02
N ILE A 250 -13.36 25.11 -7.97
CA ILE A 250 -13.21 25.58 -6.58
C ILE A 250 -12.57 24.45 -5.79
N THR A 251 -11.44 24.74 -5.15
CA THR A 251 -10.76 23.81 -4.23
C THR A 251 -10.95 24.29 -2.81
N VAL A 252 -11.49 23.43 -1.96
CA VAL A 252 -11.74 23.71 -0.54
C VAL A 252 -10.88 22.80 0.33
N THR A 253 -10.43 23.32 1.48
CA THR A 253 -9.53 22.61 2.40
C THR A 253 -9.99 22.79 3.84
N GLY A 254 -9.53 21.91 4.74
CA GLY A 254 -9.77 22.05 6.19
C GLY A 254 -11.02 21.34 6.73
N TYR A 255 -11.62 20.45 5.94
CA TYR A 255 -12.75 19.62 6.35
C TYR A 255 -12.28 18.27 6.92
N SER A 256 -13.11 17.67 7.77
CA SER A 256 -12.91 16.36 8.39
C SER A 256 -13.68 15.28 7.64
N GLU A 257 -13.24 14.03 7.77
CA GLU A 257 -13.96 12.88 7.24
C GLU A 257 -15.41 12.86 7.78
N GLY A 258 -16.37 12.76 6.87
CA GLY A 258 -17.80 12.79 7.17
C GLY A 258 -18.44 14.17 7.22
N ASP A 259 -17.68 15.26 7.09
CA ASP A 259 -18.25 16.59 6.89
C ASP A 259 -18.98 16.64 5.53
N THR A 260 -20.19 17.20 5.49
CA THR A 260 -20.95 17.35 4.24
C THR A 260 -20.77 18.74 3.64
N ILE A 261 -20.26 18.79 2.42
CA ILE A 261 -20.10 20.00 1.61
C ILE A 261 -21.21 20.04 0.55
N PHE A 262 -21.87 21.18 0.43
CA PHE A 262 -22.89 21.40 -0.58
C PHE A 262 -22.36 22.25 -1.72
N VAL A 263 -22.75 21.90 -2.94
CA VAL A 263 -22.43 22.67 -4.14
C VAL A 263 -23.70 23.04 -4.86
N ALA A 264 -23.98 24.33 -5.04
CA ALA A 264 -25.06 24.80 -5.89
C ALA A 264 -24.49 25.23 -7.25
N LEU A 265 -25.00 24.62 -8.32
CA LEU A 265 -24.77 25.06 -9.69
C LEU A 265 -26.02 25.77 -10.20
N THR A 266 -25.88 27.03 -10.60
CA THR A 266 -26.99 27.82 -11.14
C THR A 266 -26.62 28.45 -12.48
N PRO A 267 -27.52 28.43 -13.48
CA PRO A 267 -27.28 29.12 -14.74
C PRO A 267 -27.38 30.64 -14.61
N TYR A 268 -27.87 31.16 -13.46
CA TYR A 268 -28.12 32.57 -13.27
C TYR A 268 -28.08 32.99 -11.80
N SER A 269 -27.06 33.76 -11.41
CA SER A 269 -27.00 34.50 -10.14
C SER A 269 -26.91 36.01 -10.35
N PHE A 270 -27.32 36.79 -9.34
CA PHE A 270 -27.15 38.25 -9.29
C PHE A 270 -26.88 38.74 -7.87
N LEU A 271 -26.05 39.77 -7.77
CA LEU A 271 -25.57 40.34 -6.52
C LEU A 271 -26.65 41.24 -5.90
N LEU A 272 -26.96 41.02 -4.62
CA LEU A 272 -28.09 41.69 -3.93
C LEU A 272 -27.88 43.19 -3.66
N GLU A 273 -26.65 43.70 -3.76
CA GLU A 273 -26.33 45.10 -3.41
C GLU A 273 -26.56 46.11 -4.55
N ASP A 274 -26.85 45.67 -5.78
CA ASP A 274 -26.93 46.57 -6.93
C ASP A 274 -28.40 46.90 -7.28
N ASP A 275 -28.87 48.05 -6.76
CA ASP A 275 -30.17 48.72 -6.95
C ASP A 275 -30.50 49.09 -8.43
N THR A 276 -29.93 48.40 -9.42
CA THR A 276 -30.18 48.67 -10.84
C THR A 276 -31.39 47.89 -11.36
N GLU A 277 -32.53 48.30 -10.83
CA GLU A 277 -33.93 47.92 -11.08
C GLU A 277 -34.43 47.85 -12.55
N ARG A 278 -33.60 47.81 -13.61
CA ARG A 278 -34.13 48.09 -14.96
C ARG A 278 -33.60 47.37 -16.20
N GLU A 279 -32.65 46.44 -16.11
CA GLU A 279 -32.25 45.65 -17.30
C GLU A 279 -32.41 44.13 -17.17
N GLN A 280 -32.82 43.61 -16.00
CA GLN A 280 -32.92 42.16 -15.75
C GLN A 280 -34.20 41.49 -16.26
N GLU A 281 -35.29 42.22 -16.51
CA GLU A 281 -36.58 41.63 -16.96
C GLU A 281 -36.60 41.15 -18.42
N ARG A 282 -35.58 41.45 -19.24
CA ARG A 282 -35.64 41.20 -20.70
C ARG A 282 -35.03 39.89 -21.19
N PHE A 283 -34.44 39.09 -20.31
CA PHE A 283 -33.90 37.77 -20.67
C PHE A 283 -34.71 36.65 -20.00
N LEU A 284 -36.03 36.69 -20.20
CA LEU A 284 -36.90 35.55 -19.94
C LEU A 284 -36.80 34.53 -21.07
N LEU A 285 -36.68 33.26 -20.69
CA LEU A 285 -37.11 32.08 -21.45
C LEU A 285 -36.40 31.85 -22.81
N ASN A 286 -35.13 31.47 -22.77
CA ASN A 286 -34.77 30.33 -23.63
C ASN A 286 -35.02 29.08 -22.78
N GLU A 287 -36.24 28.57 -22.90
CA GLU A 287 -36.60 27.22 -22.45
C GLU A 287 -35.49 26.27 -22.91
N CYS A 288 -34.92 25.51 -21.96
CA CYS A 288 -34.32 24.24 -22.28
C CYS A 288 -35.42 23.42 -22.96
N GLY A 289 -35.44 23.44 -24.29
CA GLY A 289 -36.49 22.79 -25.06
C GLY A 289 -36.54 21.30 -24.69
N PRO A 290 -37.73 20.67 -24.72
CA PRO A 290 -37.86 19.25 -24.41
C PRO A 290 -36.90 18.45 -25.29
N ILE A 291 -36.18 17.51 -24.67
CA ILE A 291 -35.23 16.60 -25.33
C ILE A 291 -35.95 15.97 -26.53
N LYS A 292 -35.58 16.38 -27.75
CA LYS A 292 -36.00 15.67 -28.94
C LYS A 292 -35.22 14.37 -28.96
N GLN A 293 -35.90 13.25 -28.70
CA GLN A 293 -35.35 11.93 -29.03
C GLN A 293 -35.05 11.90 -30.54
N THR A 294 -33.78 12.05 -30.89
CA THR A 294 -33.32 11.94 -32.26
C THR A 294 -33.32 10.46 -32.64
N GLU A 295 -34.13 10.09 -33.63
CA GLU A 295 -34.15 8.74 -34.21
C GLU A 295 -32.75 8.34 -34.71
N GLU A 296 -32.38 7.08 -34.46
CA GLU A 296 -31.12 6.45 -34.84
C GLU A 296 -30.79 6.67 -36.32
N ASN A 297 -29.64 7.28 -36.62
CA ASN A 297 -29.01 7.20 -37.94
C ASN A 297 -27.87 6.18 -37.93
N GLU A 298 -27.73 5.48 -39.05
CA GLU A 298 -26.92 4.26 -39.34
C GLU A 298 -25.39 4.35 -39.10
N THR A 299 -24.89 5.33 -38.34
CA THR A 299 -23.44 5.49 -38.06
C THR A 299 -22.99 5.07 -36.67
N GLY A 300 -23.90 4.63 -35.79
CA GLY A 300 -23.54 3.99 -34.51
C GLY A 300 -22.86 4.91 -33.49
N VAL A 301 -22.78 6.22 -33.74
CA VAL A 301 -22.33 7.22 -32.77
C VAL A 301 -23.56 7.97 -32.27
N THR A 302 -24.11 7.53 -31.14
CA THR A 302 -25.12 8.27 -30.39
C THR A 302 -24.46 9.50 -29.78
N ARG A 303 -24.56 10.63 -30.46
CA ARG A 303 -24.39 11.93 -29.80
C ARG A 303 -25.66 12.15 -28.97
N LYS A 304 -25.61 11.85 -27.68
CA LYS A 304 -26.65 12.27 -26.74
C LYS A 304 -26.61 13.81 -26.73
N ASP A 305 -27.65 14.44 -27.25
CA ASP A 305 -27.92 15.84 -26.92
C ASP A 305 -28.33 15.84 -25.45
N PHE A 306 -27.36 16.14 -24.57
CA PHE A 306 -27.64 16.29 -23.14
C PHE A 306 -28.60 17.47 -22.99
N GLY A 307 -29.73 17.22 -22.31
CA GLY A 307 -30.52 18.31 -21.75
C GLY A 307 -29.64 19.15 -20.81
N CYS A 308 -30.13 20.30 -20.34
CA CYS A 308 -29.42 21.25 -19.48
C CYS A 308 -29.02 20.70 -18.09
N GLY A 309 -28.49 19.48 -17.99
CA GLY A 309 -27.96 18.91 -16.77
C GLY A 309 -26.52 19.35 -16.63
N ALA A 310 -26.26 20.19 -15.63
CA ALA A 310 -24.89 20.52 -15.23
C ALA A 310 -24.14 19.23 -14.85
N ILE A 311 -22.90 19.09 -15.29
CA ILE A 311 -22.01 18.02 -14.83
C ILE A 311 -21.12 18.64 -13.76
N LEU A 312 -21.16 18.04 -12.57
CA LEU A 312 -20.22 18.34 -11.50
C LEU A 312 -19.26 17.16 -11.36
N GLU A 313 -17.97 17.43 -11.51
CA GLU A 313 -16.90 16.51 -11.21
C GLU A 313 -16.32 16.87 -9.84
N VAL A 314 -16.17 15.87 -8.97
CA VAL A 314 -15.55 16.04 -7.65
C VAL A 314 -14.33 15.15 -7.54
N ARG A 315 -13.22 15.77 -7.17
CA ARG A 315 -11.95 15.09 -6.94
C ARG A 315 -11.50 15.34 -5.51
N GLU A 316 -11.28 14.27 -4.76
CA GLU A 316 -10.70 14.33 -3.42
C GLU A 316 -9.45 13.45 -3.39
N PRO A 317 -8.25 14.02 -3.59
CA PRO A 317 -7.03 13.26 -3.55
C PRO A 317 -6.88 12.53 -2.20
N PRO A 318 -6.42 11.26 -2.22
CA PRO A 318 -6.09 10.54 -1.00
C PRO A 318 -5.08 11.34 -0.15
N VAL A 319 -5.17 11.24 1.17
CA VAL A 319 -4.28 11.97 2.11
C VAL A 319 -2.79 11.76 1.81
N ASN A 320 -2.46 10.58 1.28
CA ASN A 320 -1.11 10.17 0.93
C ASN A 320 -0.78 10.34 -0.55
N ASP A 321 -1.46 11.22 -1.29
CA ASP A 321 -1.15 11.55 -2.69
C ASP A 321 0.16 12.35 -2.85
N GLN A 322 0.68 12.91 -1.75
CA GLN A 322 1.99 13.56 -1.66
C GLN A 322 2.95 12.72 -0.81
N CYS A 323 4.20 12.60 -1.26
CA CYS A 323 5.20 11.80 -0.56
C CYS A 323 5.46 12.28 0.88
N SER A 324 5.39 13.59 1.15
CA SER A 324 5.52 14.13 2.50
C SER A 324 4.45 13.63 3.48
N ASN A 325 3.33 13.14 2.94
CA ASN A 325 2.19 12.61 3.69
C ASN A 325 2.10 11.09 3.57
N ALA A 326 3.21 10.42 3.25
CA ALA A 326 3.24 8.96 3.12
C ALA A 326 2.73 8.29 4.40
N ILE A 327 1.79 7.36 4.25
CA ILE A 327 1.26 6.59 5.39
C ILE A 327 2.35 5.65 5.88
N THR A 328 2.68 5.74 7.17
CA THR A 328 3.63 4.81 7.80
C THR A 328 2.96 3.47 8.02
N LEU A 329 3.54 2.42 7.46
CA LEU A 329 3.07 1.05 7.60
C LEU A 329 3.72 0.40 8.82
N GLU A 330 2.89 -0.01 9.78
CA GLU A 330 3.32 -0.75 10.96
C GLU A 330 3.11 -2.26 10.71
N PRO A 331 4.18 -3.06 10.65
CA PRO A 331 4.06 -4.50 10.42
C PRO A 331 3.46 -5.19 11.62
N ASN A 332 2.50 -6.09 11.39
CA ASN A 332 2.05 -7.00 12.43
C ASN A 332 3.13 -8.06 12.65
N GLU A 333 3.47 -8.34 13.91
CA GLU A 333 4.26 -9.52 14.26
C GLU A 333 3.42 -10.76 13.91
N GLY A 334 3.89 -11.56 12.96
CA GLY A 334 3.20 -12.78 12.54
C GLY A 334 3.22 -13.87 13.62
N ASP A 335 2.33 -14.85 13.50
CA ASP A 335 2.26 -16.03 14.38
C ASP A 335 3.47 -16.99 14.20
N GLU A 336 4.22 -16.87 13.09
CA GLU A 336 5.46 -17.61 12.84
C GLU A 336 6.68 -16.78 13.30
N VAL A 337 7.57 -17.41 14.07
CA VAL A 337 8.71 -16.76 14.73
C VAL A 337 9.57 -16.04 13.70
N GLY A 338 9.45 -14.71 13.66
CA GLY A 338 10.30 -13.81 12.87
C GLY A 338 9.67 -13.22 11.60
N GLU A 339 8.55 -13.72 11.09
CA GLU A 339 7.91 -13.13 9.90
C GLU A 339 7.08 -11.90 10.29
N ARG A 340 7.31 -10.77 9.61
CA ARG A 340 6.52 -9.55 9.78
C ARG A 340 5.72 -9.29 8.51
N ALA A 341 4.42 -9.05 8.64
CA ALA A 341 3.56 -8.82 7.49
C ALA A 341 2.63 -7.61 7.69
N VAL A 342 2.40 -6.85 6.63
CA VAL A 342 1.41 -5.75 6.61
C VAL A 342 0.59 -5.82 5.33
N ALA A 343 -0.74 -5.84 5.48
CA ALA A 343 -1.66 -5.67 4.37
C ALA A 343 -1.88 -4.17 4.14
N VAL A 344 -1.73 -3.76 2.88
CA VAL A 344 -1.95 -2.40 2.40
C VAL A 344 -3.17 -2.40 1.50
N VAL A 345 -4.11 -1.51 1.77
CA VAL A 345 -5.30 -1.28 0.95
C VAL A 345 -5.40 0.23 0.72
N GLY A 346 -5.70 0.63 -0.52
CA GLY A 346 -5.85 2.04 -0.87
C GLY A 346 -6.59 2.23 -2.20
N THR A 347 -6.66 3.47 -2.65
CA THR A 347 -7.23 3.86 -3.96
C THR A 347 -6.29 4.83 -4.66
N LEU A 348 -6.23 4.79 -6.00
CA LEU A 348 -5.57 5.82 -6.82
C LEU A 348 -6.57 6.85 -7.37
N GLN A 349 -7.86 6.67 -7.11
CA GLN A 349 -8.89 7.63 -7.51
C GLN A 349 -8.57 9.00 -6.89
N GLY A 350 -8.66 10.06 -7.71
CA GLY A 350 -8.39 11.43 -7.29
C GLY A 350 -6.91 11.79 -7.04
N ALA A 351 -5.99 10.80 -6.97
CA ALA A 351 -4.60 11.07 -6.62
C ALA A 351 -3.89 11.95 -7.67
N THR A 352 -3.02 12.84 -7.19
CA THR A 352 -2.28 13.76 -8.05
C THR A 352 -1.32 13.01 -8.96
N ALA A 353 -1.31 13.35 -10.25
CA ALA A 353 -0.37 12.76 -11.20
C ALA A 353 1.05 13.31 -10.96
N GLN A 354 1.97 12.43 -10.57
CA GLN A 354 3.36 12.77 -10.29
C GLN A 354 4.32 12.07 -11.24
N ARG A 355 5.52 12.63 -11.38
CA ARG A 355 6.59 12.05 -12.18
C ARG A 355 7.50 11.22 -11.28
N SER A 356 7.60 9.93 -11.56
CA SER A 356 8.52 9.03 -10.85
C SER A 356 9.91 9.04 -11.51
N PRO A 357 11.01 9.02 -10.73
CA PRO A 357 12.36 8.78 -11.25
C PRO A 357 12.55 7.35 -11.77
N CYS A 358 11.63 6.43 -11.44
CA CYS A 358 11.69 5.03 -11.87
C CYS A 358 11.24 4.80 -13.33
N VAL A 359 10.74 5.84 -13.99
CA VAL A 359 10.22 5.75 -15.37
C VAL A 359 10.99 6.75 -16.25
N ASP A 360 11.40 6.29 -17.43
CA ASP A 360 12.07 7.15 -18.40
C ASP A 360 11.20 8.36 -18.77
N VAL A 361 11.89 9.48 -19.05
CA VAL A 361 11.43 10.89 -19.18
C VAL A 361 10.18 11.10 -20.06
N ASP A 362 9.80 10.13 -20.90
CA ASP A 362 8.78 10.26 -21.94
C ASP A 362 7.44 9.55 -21.64
N LEU A 363 7.33 8.82 -20.51
CA LEU A 363 6.07 8.19 -20.10
C LEU A 363 5.43 8.98 -18.94
N SER A 364 4.53 9.88 -19.34
CA SER A 364 3.34 10.41 -18.64
C SER A 364 3.26 10.29 -17.10
N SER A 365 3.04 11.42 -16.44
CA SER A 365 2.71 11.57 -15.01
C SER A 365 1.62 10.60 -14.58
N ALA A 366 1.90 9.76 -13.58
CA ALA A 366 0.96 8.77 -13.07
C ALA A 366 0.45 9.15 -11.70
N GLN A 367 -0.82 8.85 -11.44
CA GLN A 367 -1.43 9.06 -10.14
C GLN A 367 -0.70 8.17 -9.14
N MET A 368 -0.17 8.78 -8.09
CA MET A 368 0.67 8.10 -7.10
C MET A 368 0.13 8.33 -5.71
N VAL A 369 0.16 7.28 -4.91
CA VAL A 369 -0.01 7.37 -3.46
C VAL A 369 1.19 6.76 -2.77
N TYR A 370 1.54 7.30 -1.60
CA TYR A 370 2.80 7.04 -0.93
C TYR A 370 2.62 6.32 0.40
N TYR A 371 3.51 5.38 0.68
CA TYR A 371 3.62 4.69 1.96
C TYR A 371 5.09 4.68 2.39
N SER A 372 5.33 4.69 3.70
CA SER A 372 6.66 4.48 4.28
C SER A 372 6.66 3.16 5.04
N TYR A 373 7.70 2.37 4.85
CA TYR A 373 7.91 1.10 5.52
C TYR A 373 9.33 1.08 6.12
N THR A 374 9.45 0.79 7.42
CA THR A 374 10.75 0.64 8.07
C THR A 374 11.03 -0.82 8.36
N SER A 375 12.16 -1.34 7.85
CA SER A 375 12.61 -2.71 8.12
C SER A 375 12.87 -2.94 9.61
N SER A 376 12.89 -4.22 10.00
CA SER A 376 13.12 -4.64 11.39
C SER A 376 14.42 -4.07 11.95
N SER A 377 14.48 -3.96 13.27
CA SER A 377 15.70 -3.55 13.95
C SER A 377 16.79 -4.64 13.99
N GLU A 378 16.49 -5.85 13.52
CA GLU A 378 17.34 -7.03 13.68
C GLU A 378 17.86 -7.54 12.33
N GLY A 379 19.18 -7.43 12.12
CA GLY A 379 19.86 -8.07 10.99
C GLY A 379 19.48 -7.52 9.61
N ARG A 380 19.75 -8.31 8.57
CA ARG A 380 19.28 -8.02 7.20
C ARG A 380 17.96 -8.76 6.99
N SER A 381 17.04 -8.16 6.27
CA SER A 381 15.76 -8.78 5.94
C SER A 381 15.55 -8.85 4.44
N ALA A 382 14.86 -9.90 4.03
CA ALA A 382 14.27 -10.05 2.71
C ALA A 382 12.84 -9.49 2.75
N ILE A 383 12.59 -8.41 2.01
CA ILE A 383 11.25 -7.85 1.83
C ILE A 383 10.68 -8.36 0.50
N THR A 384 9.49 -8.93 0.59
CA THR A 384 8.71 -9.41 -0.56
C THR A 384 7.35 -8.72 -0.53
N PHE A 385 6.91 -8.24 -1.68
CA PHE A 385 5.57 -7.70 -1.86
C PHE A 385 4.69 -8.82 -2.44
N LEU A 386 3.41 -8.88 -2.10
CA LEU A 386 2.48 -9.91 -2.56
C LEU A 386 1.14 -9.23 -2.86
N CYS A 387 0.73 -9.17 -4.12
CA CYS A 387 -0.58 -8.60 -4.43
C CYS A 387 -1.69 -9.61 -4.19
N SER A 388 -2.86 -9.12 -3.79
CA SER A 388 -4.04 -9.97 -3.80
C SER A 388 -4.59 -10.05 -5.23
N GLU A 389 -4.70 -11.25 -5.79
CA GLU A 389 -5.41 -11.48 -7.06
C GLU A 389 -6.92 -11.36 -6.82
N SER A 390 -7.41 -10.14 -6.59
CA SER A 390 -8.84 -9.86 -6.60
C SER A 390 -9.25 -9.38 -8.00
N LYS A 391 -10.40 -9.84 -8.50
CA LYS A 391 -10.94 -9.36 -9.79
C LYS A 391 -11.40 -7.90 -9.76
N GLU A 392 -11.45 -7.30 -8.57
CA GLU A 392 -11.93 -5.94 -8.32
C GLU A 392 -10.76 -4.96 -8.09
N THR A 393 -9.52 -5.44 -8.04
CA THR A 393 -8.33 -4.62 -7.84
C THR A 393 -7.58 -4.43 -9.15
N MET A 394 -7.15 -3.20 -9.42
CA MET A 394 -6.35 -2.89 -10.61
C MET A 394 -4.93 -3.45 -10.54
N ASP A 395 -4.27 -3.59 -11.69
CA ASP A 395 -2.85 -3.97 -11.78
C ASP A 395 -1.99 -2.76 -11.36
N VAL A 396 -1.37 -2.86 -10.19
CA VAL A 396 -0.52 -1.81 -9.64
C VAL A 396 0.95 -2.02 -9.99
N GLU A 397 1.64 -0.91 -10.21
CA GLU A 397 3.09 -0.83 -10.28
C GLU A 397 3.60 -0.21 -8.96
N LEU A 398 4.70 -0.75 -8.44
CA LEU A 398 5.34 -0.29 -7.21
C LEU A 398 6.70 0.32 -7.53
N HIS A 399 6.90 1.55 -7.08
CA HIS A 399 8.15 2.29 -7.20
C HIS A 399 8.78 2.45 -5.82
N ILE A 400 9.99 1.93 -5.65
CA ILE A 400 10.74 2.08 -4.41
C ILE A 400 11.67 3.27 -4.53
N LEU A 401 11.57 4.19 -3.57
CA LEU A 401 12.27 5.47 -3.56
C LEU A 401 13.13 5.59 -2.32
N SER A 402 14.27 6.28 -2.44
CA SER A 402 15.17 6.54 -1.32
C SER A 402 14.76 7.78 -0.50
N SER A 403 13.99 8.69 -1.09
CA SER A 403 13.52 9.92 -0.44
C SER A 403 12.32 10.55 -1.17
N CYS A 404 11.61 11.44 -0.48
CA CYS A 404 10.56 12.26 -1.07
C CYS A 404 11.04 13.38 -2.00
N GLU A 405 12.35 13.53 -2.22
CA GLU A 405 12.86 14.44 -3.26
C GLU A 405 12.66 13.88 -4.67
N LEU A 406 12.24 12.60 -4.81
CA LEU A 406 11.95 11.92 -6.07
C LEU A 406 13.13 11.95 -7.07
N ASN A 407 14.36 11.99 -6.56
CA ASN A 407 15.58 12.10 -7.36
C ASN A 407 16.18 10.75 -7.79
N GLU A 408 15.89 9.68 -7.04
CA GLU A 408 16.52 8.38 -7.21
C GLU A 408 15.47 7.27 -7.07
N CYS A 409 15.48 6.37 -8.05
CA CYS A 409 14.72 5.12 -7.99
C CYS A 409 15.62 4.02 -7.44
N VAL A 410 15.15 3.35 -6.38
CA VAL A 410 15.82 2.17 -5.84
C VAL A 410 15.46 0.95 -6.69
N GLU A 411 14.16 0.74 -6.93
CA GLU A 411 13.65 -0.43 -7.65
C GLU A 411 12.26 -0.14 -8.23
N ARG A 412 11.90 -0.83 -9.31
CA ARG A 412 10.58 -0.71 -9.97
C ARG A 412 9.99 -2.08 -10.27
N PHE A 413 8.72 -2.28 -9.89
CA PHE A 413 7.97 -3.49 -10.19
C PHE A 413 6.78 -3.16 -11.11
N GLU A 414 6.85 -3.62 -12.36
CA GLU A 414 5.89 -3.29 -13.43
C GLU A 414 4.59 -4.11 -13.39
N SER A 415 4.47 -5.10 -12.51
CA SER A 415 3.25 -5.88 -12.30
C SER A 415 3.36 -6.75 -11.05
N CYS A 416 2.23 -6.94 -10.38
CA CYS A 416 2.02 -7.79 -9.23
C CYS A 416 2.26 -9.31 -9.41
N THR A 417 2.64 -9.76 -10.62
CA THR A 417 2.63 -11.19 -10.98
C THR A 417 3.94 -11.93 -10.69
N SER A 418 5.02 -11.21 -10.36
CA SER A 418 6.28 -11.82 -9.91
C SER A 418 7.08 -10.81 -9.10
N PHE A 419 7.11 -10.94 -7.78
CA PHE A 419 7.90 -10.04 -6.95
C PHE A 419 9.34 -10.53 -6.79
N PRO A 420 10.34 -9.72 -7.18
CA PRO A 420 11.70 -9.84 -6.68
C PRO A 420 11.71 -9.56 -5.18
N THR A 421 12.42 -10.39 -4.43
CA THR A 421 12.79 -10.10 -3.04
C THR A 421 13.87 -9.03 -3.04
N MET A 422 13.71 -7.99 -2.23
CA MET A 422 14.77 -7.02 -1.97
C MET A 422 15.42 -7.30 -0.61
N GLU A 423 16.76 -7.23 -0.54
CA GLU A 423 17.48 -7.33 0.74
C GLU A 423 17.73 -5.93 1.29
N VAL A 424 17.38 -5.71 2.56
CA VAL A 424 17.59 -4.44 3.26
C VAL A 424 18.29 -4.63 4.58
N GLU A 425 19.07 -3.63 4.99
CA GLU A 425 19.67 -3.59 6.32
C GLU A 425 18.62 -3.24 7.39
N ALA A 426 18.91 -3.53 8.65
CA ALA A 426 18.06 -3.17 9.77
C ALA A 426 17.81 -1.66 9.85
N ASN A 427 16.60 -1.27 10.26
CA ASN A 427 16.15 0.12 10.40
C ASN A 427 16.29 0.95 9.11
N THR A 428 16.17 0.31 7.95
CA THR A 428 16.12 1.01 6.66
C THR A 428 14.69 1.45 6.42
N GLU A 429 14.47 2.76 6.29
CA GLU A 429 13.21 3.33 5.83
C GLU A 429 13.15 3.24 4.30
N ILE A 430 12.02 2.77 3.79
CA ILE A 430 11.75 2.56 2.38
C ILE A 430 10.47 3.31 2.03
N LEU A 431 10.53 4.16 1.01
CA LEU A 431 9.36 4.84 0.48
C LEU A 431 8.80 4.06 -0.70
N LEU A 432 7.50 3.79 -0.64
CA LEU A 432 6.74 3.04 -1.62
C LEU A 432 5.78 4.00 -2.31
N ALA A 433 5.97 4.24 -3.60
CA ALA A 433 5.00 4.93 -4.43
C ALA A 433 4.21 3.89 -5.24
N VAL A 434 2.90 3.83 -5.00
CA VAL A 434 1.97 2.95 -5.70
C VAL A 434 1.36 3.71 -6.86
N THR A 435 1.34 3.11 -8.05
CA THR A 435 0.69 3.65 -9.25
C THR A 435 0.00 2.52 -10.01
N SER A 436 -0.76 2.83 -11.07
CA SER A 436 -1.35 1.82 -11.96
C SER A 436 -0.84 1.98 -13.38
N ARG A 437 -0.89 0.89 -14.14
CA ARG A 437 -0.53 0.91 -15.55
C ARG A 437 -1.61 1.58 -16.38
N GLY A 438 -1.23 2.66 -17.08
CA GLY A 438 -2.13 3.37 -17.99
C GLY A 438 -3.17 4.26 -17.30
N PHE A 439 -2.86 4.75 -16.09
CA PHE A 439 -3.72 5.70 -15.35
C PHE A 439 -5.11 5.12 -15.03
N GLN A 440 -5.14 3.83 -14.67
CA GLN A 440 -6.36 3.25 -14.15
C GLN A 440 -6.60 3.80 -12.75
N GLU A 441 -7.79 4.33 -12.53
CA GLU A 441 -8.28 4.70 -11.20
C GLU A 441 -9.03 3.54 -10.58
N GLY A 442 -8.94 3.40 -9.26
CA GLY A 442 -9.67 2.39 -8.51
C GLY A 442 -8.94 1.89 -7.26
N PRO A 443 -9.54 0.90 -6.58
CA PRO A 443 -8.96 0.30 -5.39
C PRO A 443 -7.81 -0.65 -5.72
N PHE A 444 -6.85 -0.75 -4.81
CA PHE A 444 -5.76 -1.72 -4.85
C PHE A 444 -5.53 -2.35 -3.48
N SER A 445 -4.89 -3.53 -3.48
CA SER A 445 -4.36 -4.11 -2.26
C SER A 445 -3.13 -4.97 -2.52
N PHE A 446 -2.18 -4.92 -1.60
CA PHE A 446 -1.01 -5.78 -1.57
C PHE A 446 -0.57 -6.04 -0.12
N GLU A 447 0.30 -7.00 0.08
CA GLU A 447 0.87 -7.39 1.35
C GLU A 447 2.39 -7.23 1.27
N ILE A 448 3.00 -6.64 2.28
CA ILE A 448 4.46 -6.62 2.44
C ILE A 448 4.81 -7.68 3.46
N ARG A 449 5.72 -8.58 3.09
CA ARG A 449 6.31 -9.59 3.96
C ARG A 449 7.78 -9.35 4.15
N GLU A 450 8.21 -9.29 5.38
CA GLU A 450 9.60 -9.20 5.78
C GLU A 450 9.99 -10.51 6.47
N ILE A 451 10.98 -11.19 5.87
CA ILE A 451 11.58 -12.42 6.40
C ILE A 451 13.01 -12.07 6.83
N PRO A 452 13.36 -12.23 8.12
CA PRO A 452 14.73 -12.08 8.58
C PRO A 452 15.60 -13.07 7.82
N LEU A 453 16.66 -12.57 7.19
CA LEU A 453 17.69 -13.46 6.65
C LEU A 453 18.52 -13.91 7.84
N LEU A 454 18.16 -15.07 8.41
CA LEU A 454 18.97 -15.77 9.41
C LEU A 454 20.40 -15.85 8.86
N ARG A 455 21.33 -15.13 9.51
CA ARG A 455 22.70 -15.01 9.01
C ARG A 455 23.40 -16.35 9.10
N CYS A 456 23.43 -16.99 10.28
CA CYS A 456 24.13 -18.25 10.48
C CYS A 456 23.20 -19.37 10.98
N ASN A 457 23.63 -20.63 10.83
CA ASN A 457 22.90 -21.78 11.37
C ASN A 457 22.80 -21.67 12.91
N PRO A 458 21.58 -21.68 13.49
CA PRO A 458 21.40 -21.58 14.94
C PRO A 458 21.97 -22.78 15.71
N ASP A 459 22.22 -23.91 15.05
CA ASP A 459 22.86 -25.10 15.63
C ASP A 459 24.39 -25.11 15.44
N GLY A 460 24.95 -24.04 14.87
CA GLY A 460 26.38 -23.91 14.54
C GLY A 460 26.73 -24.38 13.13
N PRO A 461 27.95 -24.07 12.66
CA PRO A 461 28.39 -24.41 11.30
C PRO A 461 28.52 -25.93 11.11
N GLU A 462 28.31 -26.40 9.88
CA GLU A 462 28.63 -27.77 9.49
C GLU A 462 30.16 -27.94 9.44
N TYR A 463 30.66 -28.93 10.16
CA TYR A 463 32.10 -29.14 10.34
C TYR A 463 32.52 -30.53 9.86
N GLU A 464 33.33 -30.59 8.79
CA GLU A 464 33.98 -31.82 8.34
C GLU A 464 35.44 -31.86 8.80
N CYS A 465 35.69 -32.73 9.76
CA CYS A 465 36.95 -32.80 10.47
C CYS A 465 38.01 -33.55 9.68
N ALA A 466 39.26 -33.28 10.01
CA ALA A 466 40.37 -34.06 9.51
C ALA A 466 40.24 -35.54 9.85
N THR A 467 40.83 -36.37 8.98
CA THR A 467 40.83 -37.82 9.18
C THR A 467 42.07 -38.24 9.96
N SER A 468 41.93 -39.31 10.75
CA SER A 468 43.06 -39.86 11.50
C SER A 468 44.13 -40.38 10.54
N PHE A 469 45.39 -40.16 10.87
CA PHE A 469 46.52 -40.53 10.01
C PHE A 469 47.68 -41.08 10.83
N GLU A 470 48.69 -41.55 10.10
CA GLU A 470 49.86 -42.21 10.65
C GLU A 470 51.12 -41.55 10.12
N ILE A 471 52.08 -41.29 11.01
CA ILE A 471 53.40 -40.78 10.68
C ILE A 471 54.44 -41.83 11.08
N GLU A 472 55.19 -42.33 10.11
CA GLU A 472 56.41 -43.10 10.35
C GLU A 472 57.60 -42.16 10.50
N THR A 473 58.42 -42.36 11.52
CA THR A 473 59.59 -41.49 11.78
C THR A 473 60.85 -42.27 12.11
N ASP A 474 61.98 -41.81 11.56
CA ASP A 474 63.35 -42.18 11.95
C ASP A 474 64.08 -41.06 12.69
N HIS A 475 63.42 -39.93 12.94
CA HIS A 475 64.00 -38.83 13.69
C HIS A 475 64.13 -39.21 15.16
N MET A 476 65.26 -38.86 15.78
CA MET A 476 65.60 -39.26 17.15
C MET A 476 65.50 -38.06 18.10
N CYS A 477 64.61 -38.16 19.10
CA CYS A 477 64.47 -37.22 20.21
C CYS A 477 64.74 -37.96 21.51
N ASP A 478 65.69 -37.49 22.33
CA ASP A 478 66.02 -38.07 23.64
C ASP A 478 66.20 -39.61 23.66
N GLY A 479 66.74 -40.18 22.56
CA GLY A 479 67.02 -41.61 22.45
C GLY A 479 65.84 -42.49 22.01
N VAL A 480 64.70 -41.88 21.65
CA VAL A 480 63.55 -42.56 21.04
C VAL A 480 63.22 -41.95 19.67
N GLN A 481 62.52 -42.71 18.82
CA GLN A 481 62.02 -42.20 17.56
C GLN A 481 60.79 -41.30 17.81
N CYS A 482 60.76 -40.13 17.17
CA CYS A 482 59.79 -39.06 17.41
C CYS A 482 59.47 -38.27 16.13
N VAL A 483 58.38 -37.52 16.10
CA VAL A 483 58.03 -36.60 15.03
C VAL A 483 57.71 -35.22 15.61
N THR A 484 58.24 -34.16 14.99
CA THR A 484 57.84 -32.78 15.30
C THR A 484 56.63 -32.41 14.46
N ILE A 485 55.54 -32.03 15.11
CA ILE A 485 54.29 -31.68 14.44
C ILE A 485 54.36 -30.32 13.78
N THR A 486 54.06 -30.25 12.49
CA THR A 486 54.01 -29.01 11.71
C THR A 486 52.59 -28.45 11.58
N GLU A 487 52.44 -27.26 11.00
CA GLU A 487 51.12 -26.72 10.67
C GLU A 487 50.39 -27.58 9.62
N GLU A 488 51.13 -28.20 8.68
CA GLU A 488 50.55 -29.07 7.66
C GLU A 488 50.01 -30.38 8.28
N ASP A 489 50.69 -30.91 9.29
CA ASP A 489 50.24 -32.11 10.03
C ASP A 489 49.01 -31.84 10.92
N LEU A 490 48.77 -30.58 11.30
CA LEU A 490 47.65 -30.14 12.14
C LEU A 490 46.54 -29.45 11.33
N TYR A 491 46.30 -29.92 10.12
CA TYR A 491 45.09 -29.55 9.39
C TYR A 491 43.86 -30.07 10.16
N LEU A 492 42.94 -29.17 10.55
CA LEU A 492 41.80 -29.52 11.39
C LEU A 492 40.58 -29.97 10.59
N GLY A 493 40.52 -29.65 9.31
CA GLY A 493 39.36 -29.91 8.45
C GLY A 493 38.88 -28.63 7.77
N TYR A 494 37.62 -28.64 7.35
CA TYR A 494 36.95 -27.48 6.78
C TYR A 494 35.54 -27.33 7.38
N CYS A 495 35.07 -26.10 7.48
CA CYS A 495 33.72 -25.79 7.95
C CYS A 495 32.98 -25.01 6.87
N PHE A 496 31.65 -25.07 6.92
CA PHE A 496 30.76 -24.24 6.13
C PHE A 496 29.51 -23.93 6.93
N ASP A 497 28.95 -22.76 6.71
CA ASP A 497 27.67 -22.34 7.29
C ASP A 497 26.73 -21.86 6.16
N HIS A 498 25.50 -21.48 6.52
CA HIS A 498 24.55 -20.86 5.61
C HIS A 498 25.15 -19.65 4.88
N SER A 499 24.62 -19.39 3.68
CA SER A 499 25.10 -18.39 2.74
C SER A 499 25.45 -17.05 3.42
N ASN A 500 26.73 -16.68 3.39
CA ASN A 500 27.34 -15.46 3.95
C ASN A 500 27.71 -15.46 5.45
N CYS A 501 27.75 -16.61 6.13
CA CYS A 501 28.45 -16.70 7.42
C CYS A 501 29.84 -17.33 7.28
N ASP A 502 30.86 -16.58 7.71
CA ASP A 502 32.19 -17.15 7.91
C ASP A 502 32.18 -18.10 9.12
N CYS A 503 33.07 -19.08 9.07
CA CYS A 503 33.27 -20.02 10.17
C CYS A 503 34.76 -20.19 10.46
N GLU A 504 35.11 -20.31 11.73
CA GLU A 504 36.48 -20.50 12.20
C GLU A 504 36.60 -21.83 12.94
N ILE A 505 37.61 -22.64 12.57
CA ILE A 505 37.91 -23.89 13.27
C ILE A 505 38.99 -23.65 14.31
N THR A 506 38.68 -23.94 15.57
CA THR A 506 39.60 -23.79 16.68
C THR A 506 39.83 -25.12 17.38
N ARG A 507 41.07 -25.32 17.87
CA ARG A 507 41.39 -26.49 18.71
C ARG A 507 40.93 -26.25 20.13
N VAL A 508 40.37 -27.29 20.75
CA VAL A 508 39.89 -27.26 22.13
C VAL A 508 40.52 -28.37 22.95
N GLU A 509 40.50 -28.23 24.26
CA GLU A 509 40.88 -29.33 25.17
C GLU A 509 39.87 -30.48 25.03
N GLY A 510 40.37 -31.71 25.16
CA GLY A 510 39.52 -32.89 25.14
C GLY A 510 38.63 -32.99 26.39
N PRO A 511 37.71 -33.98 26.43
CA PRO A 511 36.96 -34.30 27.63
C PRO A 511 37.89 -34.56 28.82
N GLU A 512 37.51 -34.15 30.04
CA GLU A 512 38.35 -34.28 31.26
C GLU A 512 38.81 -35.73 31.55
N ASP A 513 38.12 -36.73 31.00
CA ASP A 513 38.43 -38.16 31.16
C ASP A 513 39.55 -38.67 30.22
N ASP A 514 40.00 -37.86 29.26
CA ASP A 514 41.11 -38.22 28.37
C ASP A 514 42.43 -37.61 28.88
N GLU A 515 43.28 -38.43 29.51
CA GLU A 515 44.60 -38.01 30.04
C GLU A 515 45.64 -37.72 28.93
N ALA A 516 45.21 -37.64 27.67
CA ALA A 516 46.08 -37.36 26.55
C ALA A 516 46.59 -35.91 26.53
N PRO A 517 47.84 -35.67 26.09
CA PRO A 517 48.40 -34.33 26.02
C PRO A 517 47.77 -33.50 24.88
N TYR A 518 47.56 -32.21 25.12
CA TYR A 518 47.10 -31.26 24.11
C TYR A 518 48.18 -31.02 23.03
N VAL A 519 47.94 -31.53 21.83
CA VAL A 519 48.91 -31.50 20.72
C VAL A 519 49.02 -30.09 20.12
N THR A 520 50.24 -29.56 20.10
CA THR A 520 50.56 -28.23 19.54
C THR A 520 51.58 -28.30 18.40
N VAL A 521 51.59 -27.27 17.54
CA VAL A 521 52.61 -27.13 16.50
C VAL A 521 53.98 -26.99 17.18
N GLY A 522 54.97 -27.74 16.72
CA GLY A 522 56.31 -27.82 17.29
C GLY A 522 56.45 -28.84 18.42
N MET A 523 55.38 -29.52 18.83
CA MET A 523 55.47 -30.60 19.82
C MET A 523 56.12 -31.85 19.21
N GLU A 524 56.98 -32.50 19.98
CA GLU A 524 57.58 -33.80 19.64
C GLU A 524 56.70 -34.94 20.15
N LEU A 525 56.15 -35.73 19.24
CA LEU A 525 55.34 -36.90 19.55
C LEU A 525 56.16 -38.18 19.35
N THR A 526 56.02 -39.14 20.25
CA THR A 526 56.73 -40.43 20.19
C THR A 526 55.75 -41.59 20.03
N ALA A 527 56.23 -42.76 19.63
CA ALA A 527 55.42 -43.99 19.59
C ALA A 527 55.09 -44.57 20.99
N ALA A 528 55.34 -43.83 22.09
CA ALA A 528 55.06 -44.29 23.45
C ALA A 528 53.55 -44.36 23.76
N LEU A 529 52.75 -43.51 23.10
CA LEU A 529 51.29 -43.59 23.13
C LEU A 529 50.79 -44.29 21.87
N ALA A 530 49.72 -45.08 22.01
CA ALA A 530 49.09 -45.76 20.87
C ALA A 530 48.54 -44.75 19.84
N HIS A 531 48.10 -43.58 20.30
CA HIS A 531 47.71 -42.44 19.47
C HIS A 531 47.66 -41.15 20.30
N TYR A 532 47.67 -40.02 19.61
CA TYR A 532 47.43 -38.70 20.17
C TYR A 532 46.11 -38.14 19.62
N PRO A 533 45.06 -37.99 20.45
CA PRO A 533 43.81 -37.37 20.03
C PRO A 533 43.98 -35.85 19.87
N VAL A 534 43.31 -35.30 18.86
CA VAL A 534 43.22 -33.85 18.61
C VAL A 534 41.75 -33.49 18.55
N TYR A 535 41.33 -32.49 19.32
CA TYR A 535 39.95 -32.02 19.39
C TYR A 535 39.81 -30.61 18.83
N SER A 536 38.68 -30.35 18.19
CA SER A 536 38.37 -29.06 17.58
C SER A 536 36.87 -28.84 17.45
N ILE A 537 36.49 -27.57 17.36
CA ILE A 537 35.14 -27.08 17.07
C ILE A 537 35.19 -26.07 15.93
N ALA A 538 34.10 -25.91 15.19
CA ALA A 538 33.89 -24.79 14.30
C ALA A 538 32.93 -23.78 14.95
N THR A 539 33.21 -22.49 14.87
CA THR A 539 32.36 -21.41 15.41
C THR A 539 31.99 -20.46 14.28
N ASN A 540 30.71 -20.05 14.19
CA ASN A 540 30.28 -19.05 13.22
C ASN A 540 30.40 -17.62 13.76
N GLU A 541 30.14 -16.61 12.91
CA GLU A 541 30.23 -15.19 13.29
C GLU A 541 29.31 -14.81 14.47
N ASP A 542 28.20 -15.52 14.65
CA ASP A 542 27.26 -15.34 15.77
C ASP A 542 27.77 -15.95 17.10
N GLY A 543 28.94 -16.63 17.07
CA GLY A 543 29.55 -17.25 18.24
C GLY A 543 28.97 -18.62 18.60
N THR A 544 28.14 -19.20 17.72
CA THR A 544 27.56 -20.54 17.91
C THR A 544 28.55 -21.61 17.45
N ALA A 545 28.81 -22.58 18.31
CA ALA A 545 29.78 -23.65 18.07
C ALA A 545 29.12 -24.94 17.55
N SER A 546 29.80 -25.64 16.65
CA SER A 546 29.47 -27.00 16.22
C SER A 546 29.70 -28.01 17.35
N ASP A 547 29.26 -29.25 17.13
CA ASP A 547 29.69 -30.39 17.95
C ASP A 547 31.23 -30.53 17.95
N ILE A 548 31.76 -31.07 19.05
CA ILE A 548 33.19 -31.38 19.18
C ILE A 548 33.54 -32.51 18.23
N CYS A 549 34.57 -32.26 17.43
CA CYS A 549 35.16 -33.28 16.60
C CYS A 549 36.53 -33.73 17.10
N SER A 550 36.89 -34.97 16.76
CA SER A 550 38.21 -35.52 17.10
C SER A 550 38.79 -36.39 16.00
N PHE A 551 40.12 -36.33 15.86
CA PHE A 551 40.90 -37.25 15.05
C PHE A 551 42.17 -37.68 15.80
N ARG A 552 42.88 -38.68 15.27
CA ARG A 552 44.04 -39.30 15.92
C ARG A 552 45.28 -39.19 15.05
N ILE A 553 46.38 -38.83 15.68
CA ILE A 553 47.73 -38.92 15.10
C ILE A 553 48.39 -40.17 15.67
N ASN A 554 48.73 -41.12 14.81
CA ASN A 554 49.46 -42.33 15.20
C ASN A 554 50.93 -42.16 14.81
N VAL A 555 51.84 -42.29 15.77
CA VAL A 555 53.28 -42.18 15.52
C VAL A 555 53.88 -43.57 15.58
N ASN A 556 54.47 -44.01 14.48
CA ASN A 556 55.09 -45.31 14.37
C ASN A 556 56.60 -45.19 14.18
N ASN A 557 57.33 -46.04 14.91
CA ASN A 557 58.77 -46.14 14.78
C ASN A 557 59.12 -46.73 13.41
N LYS A 558 59.91 -46.02 12.61
CA LYS A 558 60.37 -46.54 11.32
C LYS A 558 61.24 -47.78 11.52
N CYS A 559 62.08 -47.80 12.55
CA CYS A 559 62.96 -48.92 12.91
C CYS A 559 62.59 -49.52 14.28
N ASN A 560 62.86 -50.81 14.49
CA ASN A 560 62.71 -51.40 15.81
C ASN A 560 63.74 -50.79 16.78
N ILE A 561 63.24 -50.18 17.87
CA ILE A 561 64.08 -49.59 18.92
C ILE A 561 64.80 -50.66 19.75
N ASP A 562 64.28 -51.89 19.77
CA ASP A 562 64.91 -53.03 20.43
C ASP A 562 65.94 -53.74 19.51
N GLY A 563 66.16 -53.21 18.31
CA GLY A 563 67.05 -53.76 17.29
C GLY A 563 66.36 -54.71 16.30
N PRO A 564 66.99 -54.96 15.13
CA PRO A 564 66.42 -55.86 14.12
C PRO A 564 66.38 -57.31 14.62
N GLU A 565 65.46 -58.11 14.09
CA GLU A 565 65.43 -59.55 14.32
C GLU A 565 66.56 -60.22 13.52
N LEU A 566 67.45 -60.95 14.21
CA LEU A 566 68.57 -61.66 13.61
C LEU A 566 68.16 -63.08 13.19
N GLU A 567 68.25 -63.38 11.90
CA GLU A 567 68.02 -64.72 11.36
C GLU A 567 69.34 -65.48 11.19
N VAL A 568 69.61 -66.36 12.16
CA VAL A 568 70.87 -67.12 12.22
C VAL A 568 70.81 -68.32 11.30
N ARG A 569 71.92 -68.58 10.59
CA ARG A 569 72.07 -69.79 9.80
C ARG A 569 72.11 -71.05 10.70
N GLU A 570 71.24 -72.02 10.41
CA GLU A 570 71.18 -73.29 11.17
C GLU A 570 72.37 -74.22 10.91
N GLN A 571 73.00 -74.15 9.73
CA GLN A 571 74.07 -75.06 9.34
C GLN A 571 75.46 -74.51 9.67
N PRO A 572 76.38 -75.33 10.21
CA PRO A 572 77.77 -74.94 10.40
C PRO A 572 78.47 -74.56 9.09
N ILE A 573 79.46 -73.69 9.20
CA ILE A 573 80.33 -73.33 8.09
C ILE A 573 81.46 -74.34 8.02
N TYR A 574 81.49 -75.14 6.95
CA TYR A 574 82.54 -76.13 6.74
C TYR A 574 83.69 -75.53 5.93
N VAL A 575 84.90 -75.60 6.50
CA VAL A 575 86.13 -75.13 5.86
C VAL A 575 87.07 -76.31 5.68
N SER A 576 87.42 -76.63 4.43
CA SER A 576 88.38 -77.69 4.16
C SER A 576 89.82 -77.21 4.35
N THR A 577 90.65 -78.07 4.95
CA THR A 577 92.09 -77.84 5.08
C THR A 577 92.78 -77.91 3.71
N ARG A 578 93.83 -77.11 3.52
CA ARG A 578 94.61 -77.07 2.28
C ARG A 578 96.08 -77.32 2.57
N ALA A 579 96.74 -78.11 1.73
CA ALA A 579 98.19 -78.32 1.82
C ALA A 579 99.00 -77.04 1.51
N SER A 580 98.39 -76.06 0.85
CA SER A 580 99.01 -74.77 0.50
C SER A 580 99.12 -73.81 1.69
N CYS A 581 98.58 -74.16 2.86
CA CYS A 581 98.78 -73.39 4.08
C CYS A 581 99.14 -74.35 5.23
N SER A 582 100.07 -73.93 6.10
CA SER A 582 100.39 -74.66 7.31
C SER A 582 100.56 -73.69 8.47
N LEU A 583 99.99 -74.06 9.61
CA LEU A 583 100.20 -73.45 10.92
C LEU A 583 100.81 -74.54 11.80
N ASP A 584 101.98 -74.26 12.38
CA ASP A 584 102.68 -75.15 13.32
C ASP A 584 102.85 -76.62 12.85
N GLY A 585 103.01 -76.83 11.55
CA GLY A 585 103.23 -78.16 10.95
C GLY A 585 101.95 -78.91 10.59
N GLU A 586 100.78 -78.38 10.92
CA GLU A 586 99.47 -78.94 10.53
C GLU A 586 98.91 -78.22 9.29
N ARG A 587 98.05 -78.91 8.54
CA ARG A 587 97.31 -78.29 7.43
C ARG A 587 96.26 -77.34 8.01
N CYS A 588 96.15 -76.13 7.48
CA CYS A 588 95.11 -75.19 7.91
C CYS A 588 93.96 -75.07 6.90
N GLY A 589 92.80 -74.65 7.39
CA GLY A 589 91.71 -74.09 6.58
C GLY A 589 91.83 -72.56 6.52
N ILE A 590 91.51 -71.96 5.37
CA ILE A 590 91.36 -70.51 5.23
C ILE A 590 89.87 -70.23 5.18
N ILE A 591 89.36 -69.41 6.10
CA ILE A 591 87.93 -69.06 6.14
C ILE A 591 87.58 -68.31 4.84
N PRO A 592 86.67 -68.81 3.98
CA PRO A 592 86.26 -68.10 2.78
C PRO A 592 85.35 -66.91 3.15
N PRO A 593 85.05 -65.95 2.25
CA PRO A 593 83.88 -65.10 2.42
C PRO A 593 82.63 -65.98 2.59
N PHE A 594 81.86 -65.75 3.64
CA PHE A 594 80.68 -66.56 3.94
C PHE A 594 79.49 -65.67 4.32
N PHE A 595 78.30 -66.18 4.07
CA PHE A 595 77.06 -65.55 4.50
C PHE A 595 76.85 -65.86 5.99
N ILE A 596 76.91 -64.83 6.83
CA ILE A 596 76.83 -64.92 8.30
C ILE A 596 75.37 -65.01 8.80
N GLY A 597 74.39 -64.50 8.04
CA GLY A 597 72.97 -64.51 8.40
C GLY A 597 72.21 -63.43 7.63
N SER A 598 70.89 -63.41 7.83
CA SER A 598 70.00 -62.30 7.43
C SER A 598 69.49 -61.58 8.69
N CYS A 599 68.89 -60.42 8.49
CA CYS A 599 68.13 -59.74 9.52
C CYS A 599 66.83 -59.23 8.92
N SER A 600 65.83 -59.05 9.76
CA SER A 600 64.54 -58.44 9.43
C SER A 600 64.27 -57.33 10.42
N ASP A 601 63.77 -56.19 9.95
CA ASP A 601 63.33 -55.07 10.78
C ASP A 601 61.95 -54.62 10.27
N ASN A 602 61.42 -53.53 10.80
CA ASN A 602 60.23 -52.86 10.30
C ASN A 602 60.37 -52.59 8.79
N LYS A 603 59.24 -52.64 8.08
CA LYS A 603 59.13 -52.71 6.61
C LYS A 603 59.99 -51.71 5.82
N ASN A 604 60.30 -50.56 6.41
CA ASN A 604 61.03 -49.46 5.79
C ASN A 604 62.40 -49.18 6.44
N CYS A 605 62.85 -50.02 7.37
CA CYS A 605 64.14 -49.90 8.04
C CYS A 605 65.13 -50.93 7.50
N LYS A 606 66.31 -50.50 7.04
CA LYS A 606 67.36 -51.42 6.64
C LYS A 606 68.07 -51.96 7.86
N CYS A 607 68.53 -53.20 7.75
CA CYS A 607 69.40 -53.81 8.74
C CYS A 607 70.60 -54.48 8.07
N GLU A 608 71.70 -54.59 8.82
CA GLU A 608 72.89 -55.31 8.44
C GLU A 608 73.26 -56.32 9.53
N VAL A 609 73.75 -57.49 9.12
CA VAL A 609 74.36 -58.46 10.02
C VAL A 609 75.86 -58.19 10.06
N TYR A 610 76.45 -58.21 11.25
CA TYR A 610 77.87 -58.02 11.47
C TYR A 610 78.43 -59.10 12.40
N GLN A 611 79.74 -59.35 12.28
CA GLN A 611 80.46 -60.28 13.16
C GLN A 611 81.01 -59.50 14.35
N VAL A 612 80.69 -59.95 15.57
CA VAL A 612 81.13 -59.31 16.82
C VAL A 612 82.59 -59.65 17.12
N ASP A 613 82.96 -60.92 16.94
CA ASP A 613 84.31 -61.42 17.25
C ASP A 613 85.25 -61.32 16.03
N THR A 614 86.45 -60.80 16.21
CA THR A 614 87.44 -60.64 15.11
C THR A 614 88.32 -61.87 14.86
N ASP A 615 88.25 -62.89 15.73
CA ASP A 615 89.16 -64.03 15.71
C ASP A 615 88.91 -65.00 14.53
N PHE A 616 87.72 -64.97 13.96
CA PHE A 616 87.27 -65.92 12.94
C PHE A 616 86.72 -65.23 11.69
N ILE A 617 87.42 -64.21 11.18
CA ILE A 617 87.03 -63.45 9.98
C ILE A 617 87.44 -64.13 8.67
N PRO A 618 86.78 -63.82 7.53
CA PRO A 618 87.23 -64.25 6.21
C PRO A 618 88.72 -63.97 5.98
N GLY A 619 89.46 -64.99 5.55
CA GLY A 619 90.92 -64.97 5.37
C GLY A 619 91.73 -65.48 6.57
N ALA A 620 91.12 -65.63 7.75
CA ALA A 620 91.78 -66.22 8.91
C ALA A 620 92.17 -67.69 8.62
N LYS A 621 93.32 -68.10 9.17
CA LYS A 621 93.85 -69.46 9.06
C LYS A 621 93.56 -70.21 10.36
N LEU A 622 92.91 -71.35 10.26
CA LEU A 622 92.53 -72.18 11.40
C LEU A 622 93.05 -73.60 11.23
N THR A 623 93.51 -74.21 12.31
CA THR A 623 93.79 -75.65 12.37
C THR A 623 92.49 -76.45 12.38
N PRO A 624 92.51 -77.77 12.09
CA PRO A 624 91.31 -78.61 12.14
C PRO A 624 90.64 -78.52 13.52
N GLY A 625 89.32 -78.34 13.57
CA GLY A 625 88.59 -78.13 14.82
C GLY A 625 87.23 -77.49 14.65
N THR A 626 86.54 -77.31 15.77
CA THR A 626 85.23 -76.63 15.84
C THR A 626 85.40 -75.31 16.59
N TYR A 627 84.99 -74.23 15.96
CA TYR A 627 85.09 -72.87 16.46
C TYR A 627 83.69 -72.26 16.53
N GLN A 628 83.50 -71.29 17.42
CA GLN A 628 82.27 -70.49 17.51
C GLN A 628 82.64 -69.03 17.25
N THR A 629 81.81 -68.32 16.50
CA THR A 629 81.91 -66.87 16.39
C THR A 629 80.55 -66.24 16.65
N THR A 630 80.57 -65.07 17.27
CA THR A 630 79.37 -64.31 17.60
C THR A 630 79.03 -63.34 16.47
N ILE A 631 77.75 -63.25 16.15
CA ILE A 631 77.17 -62.34 15.17
C ILE A 631 76.06 -61.52 15.83
N GLY A 632 75.82 -60.31 15.33
CA GLY A 632 74.71 -59.46 15.70
C GLY A 632 74.12 -58.81 14.45
N ALA A 633 72.95 -58.20 14.58
CA ALA A 633 72.39 -57.33 13.56
C ALA A 633 72.25 -55.91 14.10
N ARG A 634 72.37 -54.92 13.21
CA ARG A 634 72.16 -53.51 13.53
C ARG A 634 71.32 -52.88 12.44
N ASN A 635 70.38 -52.04 12.82
CA ASN A 635 69.59 -51.31 11.84
C ASN A 635 70.22 -49.97 11.43
N GLU A 636 69.64 -49.30 10.44
CA GLU A 636 70.19 -48.06 9.89
C GLU A 636 70.25 -46.90 10.90
N LEU A 637 69.50 -46.99 12.01
CA LEU A 637 69.55 -46.03 13.12
C LEU A 637 70.50 -46.44 14.25
N GLY A 638 71.13 -47.61 14.14
CA GLY A 638 72.15 -48.07 15.07
C GLY A 638 71.65 -48.92 16.23
N PHE A 639 70.36 -49.27 16.28
CA PHE A 639 69.84 -50.21 17.28
C PHE A 639 70.32 -51.63 16.97
N GLU A 640 70.79 -52.33 17.99
CA GLU A 640 71.42 -53.65 17.88
C GLU A 640 70.50 -54.76 18.36
N SER A 641 70.49 -55.88 17.64
CA SER A 641 69.80 -57.10 18.03
C SER A 641 70.49 -57.79 19.21
N GLU A 642 69.82 -58.78 19.80
CA GLU A 642 70.52 -59.80 20.57
C GLU A 642 71.55 -60.53 19.69
N THR A 643 72.70 -60.88 20.28
CA THR A 643 73.78 -61.59 19.57
C THR A 643 73.54 -63.09 19.54
N ALA A 644 73.97 -63.76 18.47
CA ALA A 644 73.91 -65.21 18.34
C ALA A 644 75.27 -65.84 17.98
N GLN A 645 75.43 -67.13 18.27
CA GLN A 645 76.65 -67.88 17.92
C GLN A 645 76.45 -68.74 16.67
N ILE A 646 77.44 -68.74 15.78
CA ILE A 646 77.52 -69.64 14.64
C ILE A 646 78.77 -70.52 14.72
N THR A 647 78.62 -71.77 14.29
CA THR A 647 79.68 -72.78 14.36
C THR A 647 80.46 -72.88 13.06
N ILE A 648 81.78 -72.88 13.16
CA ILE A 648 82.73 -73.11 12.05
C ILE A 648 83.44 -74.45 12.30
N ILE A 649 83.41 -75.34 11.32
CA ILE A 649 84.05 -76.65 11.39
C ILE A 649 85.14 -76.72 10.32
N VAL A 650 86.39 -76.87 10.76
CA VAL A 650 87.56 -77.00 9.89
C VAL A 650 87.97 -78.47 9.81
N ASN A 651 87.89 -79.06 8.61
CA ASN A 651 88.15 -80.50 8.36
C ASN A 651 89.26 -80.74 7.33
#